data_AF-A0A418DIF2-F1
#
_entry.id   AF-A0A418DIF2-F1
#
_cell.length_a   1.000
_cell.length_b   1.000
_cell.length_c   1.000
_cell.angle_alpha   90.00
_cell.angle_beta   90.00
_cell.angle_gamma   90.00
#
_symmetry.space_group_name_H-M   'P 1'
#
loop_
_entity.id
_entity.type
_entity.pdbx_description
1 polymer ?
#
loop_
_entity_poly.entity_id
_entity_poly.type
_entity_poly.pdbx_seq_one_letter_code
_entity_poly.pdbx_strand_id
1 'polypeptide(L)'
;MTYIWFYDITIVQPYFAVSEYGTDGGVIPEYGAFVAMDNGMCTLRETTIPEQCLQFSGLNYNPNLGPYVGGEPRKTHPKGNYADNVWFSFPGPCFIKPFDQKSTTCRNDPAMKGGLCPKGVAPDGVTCTYSFDVLGYVSIDDLVGITSLPVPGSPTQNFTDRVQFCKAGGIEYNFDTSFSNLTFWNDPLNVTANAERTKKMMTLYSDTVTAGKGVAANFKPFPNVTDLTAANPPCYVNNILCSQNALGCRRRLLAQVCELCTVDSPECVTKEGLKLPPSVNRHSETFRVPNTHQASVDPMMLGHLFAFVAASVVTAVMAENTWKMTPVRSIQARVQSDPPVWDADNNVWVAVFKTGTNTFNEKYVASLDTVNTASVEGALMYVQSEGIDQAIVPGCSRKSNMSYVWFYDITIVQPTYGIAEYGSNTAIYPEYCQFVAMDNGMCTPTAGTTLPKECLQYFGGNGQPNIGPCVGGENRLDNPKAPYDNNVWFSFPNSCFTKPFGAKSDACRAQLKGGLCPLGVVPDGVACTFSYNLLGYVNIDDLVGITSMTSSAGEKYPNRYAFCQDGGIEYSSQTGQSLPFWENPTDRSANTARSQKMIQYYGTQVADPVKGANMKAFPDVATLAATNPPCYVNSPLCSSAKFGCRRKLLAQLCEVCTVEASDCIKRPAGTPSFPALEKATRSSSGGSSGSSTASGSDQNDAAQSMAHVGVLLLVALALCA
;
A
#
# COMPACT_ATOMS: atom_id res chain seq x y z
N MET A 1 -1.42 -28.95 26.12
CA MET A 1 -1.86 -29.62 24.87
C MET A 1 -1.96 -31.11 25.18
N THR A 2 -2.96 -31.81 24.65
CA THR A 2 -3.24 -33.22 25.02
C THR A 2 -3.24 -34.17 23.83
N TYR A 3 -3.45 -33.66 22.62
CA TYR A 3 -3.58 -34.45 21.39
C TYR A 3 -2.75 -33.83 20.26
N ILE A 4 -2.20 -34.68 19.39
CA ILE A 4 -1.62 -34.29 18.09
C ILE A 4 -2.66 -34.63 17.03
N TRP A 5 -3.09 -33.64 16.25
CA TRP A 5 -4.11 -33.77 15.22
C TRP A 5 -3.46 -33.89 13.84
N PHE A 6 -4.01 -34.75 12.99
CA PHE A 6 -3.57 -34.95 11.61
C PHE A 6 -4.61 -34.39 10.64
N TYR A 7 -4.13 -33.67 9.64
CA TYR A 7 -4.94 -32.97 8.66
C TYR A 7 -4.52 -33.35 7.26
N ASP A 8 -5.49 -33.47 6.37
CA ASP A 8 -5.31 -33.44 4.92
C ASP A 8 -5.62 -32.01 4.46
N ILE A 9 -4.68 -31.36 3.77
CA ILE A 9 -4.73 -29.92 3.48
C ILE A 9 -4.46 -29.70 2.00
N THR A 10 -5.41 -29.06 1.31
CA THR A 10 -5.23 -28.56 -0.05
C THR A 10 -4.86 -27.07 0.01
N ILE A 11 -3.87 -26.64 -0.78
CA ILE A 11 -3.36 -25.27 -0.78
C ILE A 11 -3.24 -24.78 -2.24
N VAL A 12 -3.74 -23.57 -2.52
CA VAL A 12 -3.38 -22.79 -3.70
C VAL A 12 -2.98 -21.40 -3.24
N GLN A 13 -1.72 -21.04 -3.43
CA GLN A 13 -1.20 -19.76 -2.96
C GLN A 13 -1.75 -18.59 -3.79
N PRO A 14 -1.93 -17.40 -3.17
CA PRO A 14 -2.16 -16.18 -3.93
C PRO A 14 -0.99 -15.87 -4.86
N TYR A 15 -1.32 -15.45 -6.08
CA TYR A 15 -0.33 -15.11 -7.11
C TYR A 15 0.73 -14.11 -6.63
N PHE A 16 0.32 -13.09 -5.85
CA PHE A 16 1.23 -12.08 -5.31
C PHE A 16 2.21 -12.64 -4.29
N ALA A 17 1.80 -13.60 -3.45
CA ALA A 17 2.70 -14.28 -2.51
C ALA A 17 3.70 -15.20 -3.23
N VAL A 18 3.26 -15.93 -4.27
CA VAL A 18 4.17 -16.73 -5.12
C VAL A 18 5.17 -15.81 -5.84
N SER A 19 4.71 -14.66 -6.32
CA SER A 19 5.56 -13.65 -6.96
C SER A 19 6.60 -13.06 -6.01
N GLU A 20 6.27 -12.87 -4.73
CA GLU A 20 7.19 -12.25 -3.77
C GLU A 20 8.18 -13.24 -3.16
N TYR A 21 7.70 -14.42 -2.79
CA TYR A 21 8.48 -15.40 -2.03
C TYR A 21 8.98 -16.59 -2.86
N GLY A 22 8.50 -16.80 -4.09
CA GLY A 22 8.77 -18.00 -4.92
C GLY A 22 10.22 -18.26 -5.35
N THR A 23 11.15 -17.52 -4.76
CA THR A 23 12.55 -17.34 -5.11
C THR A 23 13.44 -17.07 -3.90
N ASP A 24 12.84 -16.76 -2.76
CA ASP A 24 13.58 -16.54 -1.53
C ASP A 24 14.06 -17.92 -1.03
N GLY A 25 15.38 -18.09 -0.96
CA GLY A 25 15.99 -19.33 -0.46
C GLY A 25 15.83 -19.52 1.06
N GLY A 26 15.31 -18.52 1.77
CA GLY A 26 14.98 -18.58 3.20
C GLY A 26 13.59 -19.15 3.51
N VAL A 27 12.68 -19.24 2.53
CA VAL A 27 11.37 -19.88 2.69
C VAL A 27 11.35 -21.28 2.09
N ILE A 28 10.32 -22.05 2.42
CA ILE A 28 10.05 -23.30 1.71
C ILE A 28 9.54 -22.98 0.29
N PRO A 29 10.12 -23.57 -0.78
CA PRO A 29 9.59 -23.41 -2.15
C PRO A 29 8.09 -23.73 -2.22
N GLU A 30 7.33 -22.89 -2.93
CA GLU A 30 5.85 -22.85 -2.98
C GLU A 30 5.14 -22.18 -1.78
N TYR A 31 5.86 -21.64 -0.78
CA TYR A 31 5.25 -21.00 0.40
C TYR A 31 5.68 -19.54 0.58
N GLY A 32 4.87 -18.78 1.31
CA GLY A 32 5.23 -17.43 1.76
C GLY A 32 6.05 -17.45 3.06
N ALA A 33 6.38 -16.26 3.57
CA ALA A 33 7.08 -16.12 4.84
C ALA A 33 6.26 -16.69 6.02
N PHE A 34 6.85 -17.53 6.86
CA PHE A 34 6.17 -18.05 8.05
C PHE A 34 5.81 -16.95 9.05
N VAL A 35 4.58 -17.01 9.57
CA VAL A 35 4.08 -16.12 10.63
C VAL A 35 3.64 -16.97 11.82
N ALA A 36 4.30 -16.83 12.96
CA ALA A 36 3.85 -17.50 14.19
C ALA A 36 2.41 -17.09 14.53
N MET A 37 1.58 -18.06 14.94
CA MET A 37 0.17 -17.84 15.24
C MET A 37 -0.23 -18.48 16.58
N ASP A 38 -0.22 -17.69 17.65
CA ASP A 38 -0.59 -18.10 19.00
C ASP A 38 -1.97 -17.55 19.40
N ASN A 39 -2.71 -18.32 20.20
CA ASN A 39 -4.08 -17.99 20.64
C ASN A 39 -5.04 -17.62 19.47
N GLY A 40 -4.79 -18.16 18.27
CA GLY A 40 -5.60 -17.91 17.08
C GLY A 40 -5.32 -16.59 16.35
N MET A 41 -4.36 -15.78 16.81
CA MET A 41 -3.87 -14.60 16.11
C MET A 41 -2.42 -14.74 15.71
N CYS A 42 -1.93 -13.88 14.83
CA CYS A 42 -0.50 -13.69 14.64
C CYS A 42 0.15 -13.31 15.98
N THR A 43 1.19 -14.03 16.36
CA THR A 43 1.95 -13.79 17.59
C THR A 43 2.57 -12.39 17.53
N LEU A 44 2.31 -11.58 18.55
CA LEU A 44 2.88 -10.24 18.63
C LEU A 44 4.41 -10.32 18.80
N ARG A 45 5.14 -9.46 18.10
CA ARG A 45 6.53 -9.14 18.43
C ARG A 45 6.48 -8.03 19.47
N GLU A 46 6.77 -8.40 20.72
CA GLU A 46 6.55 -7.57 21.91
C GLU A 46 5.06 -7.18 22.03
N THR A 47 4.69 -5.96 21.62
CA THR A 47 3.30 -5.47 21.59
C THR A 47 2.78 -5.20 20.17
N THR A 48 3.57 -5.53 19.13
CA THR A 48 3.30 -5.16 17.73
C THR A 48 2.91 -6.36 16.87
N ILE A 49 2.00 -6.15 15.92
CA ILE A 49 1.61 -7.19 14.94
C ILE A 49 2.73 -7.32 13.89
N PRO A 50 3.24 -8.53 13.58
CA PRO A 50 4.28 -8.72 12.57
C PRO A 50 3.87 -8.18 11.19
N GLU A 51 4.82 -7.64 10.44
CA GLU A 51 4.57 -7.10 9.09
C GLU A 51 3.94 -8.14 8.16
N GLN A 52 4.48 -9.37 8.17
CA GLN A 52 4.00 -10.50 7.38
C GLN A 52 2.53 -10.85 7.67
N CYS A 53 2.08 -10.64 8.92
CA CYS A 53 0.67 -10.81 9.28
C CYS A 53 -0.23 -9.75 8.63
N LEU A 54 0.26 -8.51 8.55
CA LEU A 54 -0.48 -7.40 7.96
C LEU A 54 -0.55 -7.55 6.42
N GLN A 55 0.46 -8.18 5.82
CA GLN A 55 0.51 -8.48 4.38
C GLN A 55 -0.59 -9.45 3.90
N PHE A 56 -1.21 -10.26 4.78
CA PHE A 56 -2.30 -11.19 4.41
C PHE A 56 -3.53 -10.53 3.77
N SER A 57 -3.67 -9.21 3.92
CA SER A 57 -4.79 -8.41 3.39
C SER A 57 -4.42 -6.94 3.13
N GLY A 58 -3.16 -6.55 3.35
CA GLY A 58 -2.69 -5.17 3.22
C GLY A 58 -3.09 -4.24 4.37
N LEU A 59 -3.29 -4.77 5.58
CA LEU A 59 -3.54 -3.95 6.76
C LEU A 59 -2.37 -2.99 7.03
N ASN A 60 -2.65 -1.83 7.61
CA ASN A 60 -1.64 -0.84 7.99
C ASN A 60 -0.67 -0.46 6.84
N TYR A 61 -1.17 -0.38 5.61
CA TYR A 61 -0.44 0.01 4.39
C TYR A 61 0.65 -0.98 3.94
N ASN A 62 0.56 -2.24 4.36
CA ASN A 62 1.43 -3.30 3.86
C ASN A 62 0.98 -3.78 2.46
N PRO A 63 1.87 -4.40 1.66
CA PRO A 63 1.47 -5.06 0.42
C PRO A 63 0.37 -6.09 0.69
N ASN A 64 -0.75 -6.03 -0.02
CA ASN A 64 -1.76 -7.09 0.04
C ASN A 64 -1.30 -8.27 -0.83
N LEU A 65 -0.62 -9.23 -0.20
CA LEU A 65 -0.14 -10.45 -0.84
C LEU A 65 -1.21 -11.54 -0.89
N GLY A 66 -2.41 -11.28 -0.35
CA GLY A 66 -3.43 -12.29 -0.05
C GLY A 66 -3.07 -13.15 1.16
N PRO A 67 -4.03 -13.93 1.70
CA PRO A 67 -3.86 -14.68 2.96
C PRO A 67 -3.11 -16.01 2.72
N TYR A 68 -1.86 -15.89 2.27
CA TYR A 68 -0.99 -16.98 1.89
C TYR A 68 -0.65 -17.94 3.05
N VAL A 69 -0.34 -19.20 2.73
CA VAL A 69 0.23 -20.14 3.70
C VAL A 69 1.74 -19.93 3.77
N GLY A 70 2.24 -19.61 4.95
CA GLY A 70 3.67 -19.43 5.18
C GLY A 70 4.36 -20.75 5.54
N GLY A 71 5.65 -20.89 5.24
CA GLY A 71 6.44 -22.11 5.49
C GLY A 71 7.90 -21.83 5.83
N GLU A 72 8.41 -22.42 6.92
CA GLU A 72 9.80 -22.24 7.40
C GLU A 72 10.41 -23.55 7.91
N PRO A 73 11.66 -23.90 7.53
CA PRO A 73 12.36 -25.06 8.07
C PRO A 73 12.87 -24.80 9.49
N ARG A 74 12.45 -25.62 10.47
CA ARG A 74 12.75 -25.46 11.90
C ARG A 74 13.59 -26.62 12.42
N LYS A 75 14.75 -26.85 11.79
CA LYS A 75 15.57 -28.06 11.99
C LYS A 75 16.29 -28.14 13.33
N THR A 76 16.64 -26.99 13.91
CA THR A 76 17.39 -26.87 15.15
C THR A 76 16.67 -26.00 16.18
N HIS A 77 16.77 -26.37 17.45
CA HIS A 77 16.28 -25.57 18.58
C HIS A 77 17.05 -25.98 19.86
N PRO A 78 17.33 -25.07 20.81
CA PRO A 78 18.08 -25.39 22.04
C PRO A 78 17.47 -26.48 22.93
N LYS A 79 16.24 -26.91 22.63
CA LYS A 79 15.49 -27.95 23.35
C LYS A 79 15.06 -29.14 22.49
N GLY A 80 15.39 -29.17 21.19
CA GLY A 80 14.97 -30.26 20.29
C GLY A 80 15.41 -30.09 18.83
N ASN A 81 16.00 -31.13 18.22
CA ASN A 81 16.51 -31.05 16.83
C ASN A 81 15.84 -32.10 15.92
N TYR A 82 15.12 -31.66 14.88
CA TYR A 82 14.36 -32.53 13.98
C TYR A 82 14.71 -32.23 12.52
N ALA A 83 15.40 -33.14 11.83
CA ALA A 83 15.97 -32.89 10.50
C ALA A 83 14.96 -32.48 9.42
N ASP A 84 13.74 -33.03 9.48
CA ASP A 84 12.64 -32.81 8.53
C ASP A 84 11.50 -31.95 9.12
N ASN A 85 11.76 -31.17 10.17
CA ASN A 85 10.74 -30.30 10.77
C ASN A 85 10.55 -29.00 9.94
N VAL A 86 9.31 -28.78 9.50
CA VAL A 86 8.86 -27.60 8.78
C VAL A 86 7.61 -27.06 9.49
N TRP A 87 7.59 -25.76 9.76
CA TRP A 87 6.47 -25.08 10.39
C TRP A 87 5.66 -24.33 9.34
N PHE A 88 4.35 -24.38 9.46
CA PHE A 88 3.40 -23.76 8.53
C PHE A 88 2.46 -22.81 9.26
N SER A 89 2.12 -21.68 8.62
CA SER A 89 1.22 -20.68 9.18
C SER A 89 -0.02 -20.50 8.31
N PHE A 90 -1.19 -20.77 8.88
CA PHE A 90 -2.48 -20.79 8.21
C PHE A 90 -3.37 -19.64 8.71
N PRO A 91 -3.45 -18.50 8.00
CA PRO A 91 -4.23 -17.35 8.44
C PRO A 91 -5.73 -17.65 8.43
N GLY A 92 -6.30 -17.94 9.60
CA GLY A 92 -7.75 -18.02 9.78
C GLY A 92 -8.42 -16.63 9.78
N PRO A 93 -9.75 -16.55 9.78
CA PRO A 93 -10.45 -15.28 9.89
C PRO A 93 -10.12 -14.55 11.22
N CYS A 94 -10.18 -13.22 11.20
CA CYS A 94 -9.90 -12.35 12.34
C CYS A 94 -8.46 -12.55 12.90
N PHE A 95 -7.46 -12.76 12.04
CA PHE A 95 -6.09 -13.21 12.40
C PHE A 95 -5.26 -12.24 13.26
N ILE A 96 -5.76 -11.04 13.59
CA ILE A 96 -5.11 -10.12 14.55
C ILE A 96 -5.76 -10.09 15.95
N LYS A 97 -6.73 -10.98 16.21
CA LYS A 97 -7.43 -11.07 17.51
C LYS A 97 -7.36 -12.48 18.11
N PRO A 98 -7.15 -12.60 19.43
CA PRO A 98 -7.13 -13.88 20.12
C PRO A 98 -8.51 -14.55 20.09
N PHE A 99 -8.57 -15.87 20.32
CA PHE A 99 -9.77 -16.69 20.15
C PHE A 99 -11.02 -16.13 20.86
N ASP A 100 -10.86 -15.64 22.09
CA ASP A 100 -11.90 -15.04 22.93
C ASP A 100 -12.45 -13.70 22.38
N GLN A 101 -11.67 -13.03 21.53
CA GLN A 101 -12.03 -11.76 20.89
C GLN A 101 -12.47 -11.91 19.42
N LYS A 102 -12.45 -13.13 18.85
CA LYS A 102 -12.92 -13.41 17.48
C LYS A 102 -14.44 -13.42 17.37
N SER A 103 -15.05 -12.24 17.50
CA SER A 103 -16.49 -12.03 17.27
C SER A 103 -16.92 -12.40 15.85
N THR A 104 -18.20 -12.70 15.65
CA THR A 104 -18.80 -12.95 14.33
C THR A 104 -18.50 -11.83 13.34
N THR A 105 -18.55 -10.57 13.81
CA THR A 105 -18.20 -9.38 13.02
C THR A 105 -16.77 -9.44 12.51
N CYS A 106 -15.81 -9.73 13.39
CA CYS A 106 -14.40 -9.77 13.02
C CYS A 106 -14.07 -10.98 12.14
N ARG A 107 -14.79 -12.11 12.31
CA ARG A 107 -14.65 -13.28 11.44
C ARG A 107 -15.19 -13.05 10.03
N ASN A 108 -16.19 -12.18 9.89
CA ASN A 108 -16.83 -11.81 8.63
C ASN A 108 -16.26 -10.52 8.02
N ASP A 109 -15.25 -9.90 8.65
CA ASP A 109 -14.60 -8.70 8.15
C ASP A 109 -13.82 -9.03 6.86
N PRO A 110 -14.14 -8.38 5.71
CA PRO A 110 -13.42 -8.62 4.45
C PRO A 110 -11.91 -8.34 4.55
N ALA A 111 -11.49 -7.39 5.38
CA ALA A 111 -10.08 -7.06 5.62
C ALA A 111 -9.38 -8.06 6.56
N MET A 112 -10.11 -8.99 7.18
CA MET A 112 -9.54 -10.05 8.03
C MET A 112 -10.08 -11.44 7.70
N LYS A 113 -10.57 -11.67 6.48
CA LYS A 113 -11.21 -12.94 6.05
C LYS A 113 -10.32 -14.18 6.26
N GLY A 114 -9.00 -14.03 6.15
CA GLY A 114 -8.06 -15.16 6.16
C GLY A 114 -8.19 -16.03 4.90
N GLY A 115 -7.42 -17.12 4.87
CA GLY A 115 -7.25 -18.01 3.72
C GLY A 115 -8.12 -19.27 3.75
N LEU A 116 -8.84 -19.54 4.85
CA LEU A 116 -9.66 -20.74 4.97
C LEU A 116 -10.87 -20.71 4.02
N CYS A 117 -10.97 -21.73 3.15
CA CYS A 117 -12.12 -21.94 2.29
C CYS A 117 -13.37 -22.35 3.07
N PRO A 118 -14.58 -21.97 2.62
CA PRO A 118 -15.82 -22.57 3.10
C PRO A 118 -15.81 -24.09 2.93
N LYS A 119 -16.48 -24.82 3.82
CA LYS A 119 -16.50 -26.29 3.78
C LYS A 119 -17.05 -26.80 2.44
N GLY A 120 -16.26 -27.63 1.76
CA GLY A 120 -16.59 -28.18 0.43
C GLY A 120 -16.21 -27.30 -0.75
N VAL A 121 -15.58 -26.13 -0.53
CA VAL A 121 -15.01 -25.28 -1.57
C VAL A 121 -13.52 -25.55 -1.69
N ALA A 122 -13.04 -25.84 -2.91
CA ALA A 122 -11.64 -26.00 -3.20
C ALA A 122 -10.91 -24.64 -3.25
N PRO A 123 -9.65 -24.54 -2.80
CA PRO A 123 -8.86 -23.32 -2.91
C PRO A 123 -8.51 -22.98 -4.36
N ASP A 124 -8.47 -21.68 -4.65
CA ASP A 124 -8.17 -21.11 -5.96
C ASP A 124 -7.06 -20.04 -5.91
N GLY A 125 -6.58 -19.67 -4.71
CA GLY A 125 -5.60 -18.60 -4.48
C GLY A 125 -6.17 -17.18 -4.62
N VAL A 126 -7.47 -17.03 -4.85
CA VAL A 126 -8.13 -15.73 -5.12
C VAL A 126 -9.30 -15.49 -4.15
N THR A 127 -10.22 -16.44 -4.05
CA THR A 127 -11.34 -16.40 -3.10
C THR A 127 -10.97 -17.01 -1.75
N CYS A 128 -10.12 -18.04 -1.75
CA CYS A 128 -9.51 -18.64 -0.57
C CYS A 128 -8.23 -19.42 -0.93
N THR A 129 -7.39 -19.69 0.07
CA THR A 129 -6.03 -20.21 -0.10
C THR A 129 -5.89 -21.66 0.33
N TYR A 130 -6.64 -22.11 1.35
CA TYR A 130 -6.52 -23.48 1.85
C TYR A 130 -7.86 -24.06 2.34
N SER A 131 -8.01 -25.36 2.15
CA SER A 131 -9.08 -26.18 2.75
C SER A 131 -8.46 -27.36 3.49
N PHE A 132 -9.10 -27.87 4.53
CA PHE A 132 -8.62 -29.06 5.23
C PHE A 132 -9.75 -30.00 5.67
N ASP A 133 -9.39 -31.27 5.78
CA ASP A 133 -10.15 -32.31 6.48
C ASP A 133 -9.32 -32.85 7.65
N VAL A 134 -9.98 -33.19 8.77
CA VAL A 134 -9.31 -33.87 9.89
C VAL A 134 -9.24 -35.36 9.56
N LEU A 135 -8.02 -35.92 9.56
CA LEU A 135 -7.81 -37.36 9.42
C LEU A 135 -8.10 -38.07 10.74
N GLY A 136 -7.64 -37.50 11.86
CA GLY A 136 -7.79 -38.06 13.21
C GLY A 136 -6.77 -37.44 14.17
N TYR A 137 -6.52 -38.08 15.31
CA TYR A 137 -5.54 -37.62 16.30
C TYR A 137 -4.91 -38.77 17.10
N VAL A 138 -3.80 -38.49 17.79
CA VAL A 138 -3.25 -39.34 18.87
C VAL A 138 -3.19 -38.56 20.18
N SER A 139 -3.38 -39.26 21.30
CA SER A 139 -3.10 -38.73 22.64
C SER A 139 -1.59 -38.61 22.86
N ILE A 140 -1.15 -37.47 23.41
CA ILE A 140 0.25 -37.27 23.79
C ILE A 140 0.60 -38.21 24.95
N ASP A 141 -0.30 -38.33 25.94
CA ASP A 141 -0.07 -39.14 27.14
C ASP A 141 0.09 -40.64 26.81
N ASP A 142 -0.62 -41.14 25.78
CA ASP A 142 -0.44 -42.51 25.25
C ASP A 142 0.88 -42.63 24.48
N LEU A 143 1.22 -41.63 23.65
CA LEU A 143 2.43 -41.61 22.83
C LEU A 143 3.71 -41.63 23.69
N VAL A 144 3.77 -40.79 24.73
CA VAL A 144 4.91 -40.72 25.66
C VAL A 144 4.91 -41.87 26.67
N GLY A 145 3.78 -42.57 26.82
CA GLY A 145 3.62 -43.78 27.63
C GLY A 145 3.13 -43.57 29.06
N ILE A 146 2.65 -42.36 29.42
CA ILE A 146 2.12 -42.05 30.76
C ILE A 146 0.99 -43.01 31.14
N THR A 147 0.05 -43.26 30.23
CA THR A 147 -1.12 -44.14 30.46
C THR A 147 -0.77 -45.63 30.60
N SER A 148 0.48 -45.98 30.30
CA SER A 148 1.03 -47.33 30.48
C SER A 148 1.81 -47.49 31.80
N LEU A 149 2.03 -46.41 32.57
CA LEU A 149 2.77 -46.45 33.82
C LEU A 149 1.85 -46.66 35.03
N PRO A 150 2.23 -47.53 36.00
CA PRO A 150 1.46 -47.77 37.21
C PRO A 150 1.53 -46.59 38.19
N VAL A 151 0.44 -46.34 38.91
CA VAL A 151 0.38 -45.33 39.97
C VAL A 151 1.14 -45.85 41.21
N PRO A 152 2.07 -45.08 41.80
CA PRO A 152 2.77 -45.46 43.02
C PRO A 152 1.81 -45.88 44.14
N GLY A 153 2.00 -47.10 44.67
CA GLY A 153 1.13 -47.68 45.71
C GLY A 153 -0.16 -48.35 45.21
N SER A 154 -0.44 -48.36 43.90
CA SER A 154 -1.59 -49.06 43.32
C SER A 154 -1.15 -50.13 42.30
N PRO A 155 -1.28 -51.43 42.61
CA PRO A 155 -0.78 -52.50 41.74
C PRO A 155 -1.66 -52.78 40.51
N THR A 156 -2.84 -52.15 40.40
CA THR A 156 -3.85 -52.41 39.36
C THR A 156 -4.29 -51.18 38.58
N GLN A 157 -3.73 -50.00 38.89
CA GLN A 157 -4.11 -48.74 38.26
C GLN A 157 -2.92 -48.09 37.57
N ASN A 158 -3.08 -47.78 36.29
CA ASN A 158 -2.18 -46.89 35.57
C ASN A 158 -2.64 -45.43 35.68
N PHE A 159 -1.75 -44.49 35.39
CA PHE A 159 -2.13 -43.08 35.27
C PHE A 159 -3.17 -42.88 34.17
N THR A 160 -4.17 -42.04 34.41
CA THR A 160 -5.19 -41.68 33.40
C THR A 160 -4.69 -40.59 32.45
N ASP A 161 -3.80 -39.75 32.93
CA ASP A 161 -3.33 -38.55 32.25
C ASP A 161 -2.07 -37.98 32.92
N ARG A 162 -1.45 -37.00 32.24
CA ARG A 162 -0.31 -36.21 32.71
C ARG A 162 -0.56 -35.47 34.03
N VAL A 163 -1.78 -35.06 34.35
CA VAL A 163 -2.08 -34.33 35.59
C VAL A 163 -1.99 -35.26 36.79
N GLN A 164 -2.50 -36.49 36.68
CA GLN A 164 -2.34 -37.51 37.72
C GLN A 164 -0.86 -37.90 37.89
N PHE A 165 -0.14 -38.08 36.78
CA PHE A 165 1.29 -38.37 36.77
C PHE A 165 2.12 -37.30 37.50
N CYS A 166 1.93 -36.02 37.16
CA CYS A 166 2.63 -34.92 37.84
C CYS A 166 2.23 -34.75 39.31
N LYS A 167 0.96 -34.99 39.67
CA LYS A 167 0.51 -34.99 41.09
C LYS A 167 1.18 -36.08 41.92
N ALA A 168 1.57 -37.19 41.30
CA ALA A 168 2.35 -38.26 41.94
C ALA A 168 3.88 -37.99 41.94
N GLY A 169 4.31 -36.78 41.55
CA GLY A 169 5.73 -36.40 41.48
C GLY A 169 6.42 -36.74 40.15
N GLY A 170 5.69 -37.23 39.15
CA GLY A 170 6.23 -37.56 37.83
C GLY A 170 6.64 -36.33 37.02
N ILE A 171 7.88 -36.35 36.52
CA ILE A 171 8.46 -35.31 35.66
C ILE A 171 8.48 -35.83 34.22
N GLU A 172 7.69 -35.20 33.35
CA GLU A 172 7.64 -35.55 31.93
C GLU A 172 8.95 -35.15 31.22
N TYR A 173 9.41 -33.92 31.40
CA TYR A 173 10.78 -33.50 31.10
C TYR A 173 11.10 -32.22 31.89
N ASN A 174 12.31 -32.13 32.44
CA ASN A 174 12.86 -30.92 33.05
C ASN A 174 14.11 -30.51 32.28
N PHE A 175 14.08 -29.31 31.68
CA PHE A 175 15.18 -28.77 30.87
C PHE A 175 16.36 -28.28 31.70
N ASP A 176 16.14 -27.85 32.94
CA ASP A 176 17.20 -27.31 33.81
C ASP A 176 18.09 -28.44 34.35
N THR A 177 17.50 -29.61 34.60
CA THR A 177 18.20 -30.81 35.08
C THR A 177 18.41 -31.88 34.01
N SER A 178 17.95 -31.65 32.78
CA SER A 178 17.92 -32.62 31.67
C SER A 178 17.30 -33.98 32.06
N PHE A 179 16.31 -33.97 32.95
CA PHE A 179 15.75 -35.17 33.58
C PHE A 179 14.34 -35.50 33.09
N SER A 180 14.02 -36.79 33.00
CA SER A 180 12.68 -37.29 32.74
C SER A 180 12.45 -38.62 33.45
N ASN A 181 11.23 -38.85 33.94
CA ASN A 181 10.76 -40.17 34.33
C ASN A 181 10.30 -41.04 33.13
N LEU A 182 10.28 -40.48 31.92
CA LEU A 182 9.87 -41.14 30.67
C LEU A 182 11.08 -41.30 29.75
N THR A 183 11.38 -42.54 29.34
CA THR A 183 12.44 -42.80 28.35
C THR A 183 12.14 -42.20 26.98
N PHE A 184 10.87 -41.86 26.69
CA PHE A 184 10.45 -41.24 25.44
C PHE A 184 11.21 -39.95 25.14
N TRP A 185 11.63 -39.16 26.12
CA TRP A 185 12.27 -37.85 25.91
C TRP A 185 13.82 -37.84 26.03
N ASN A 186 14.47 -39.01 26.12
CA ASN A 186 15.94 -39.12 26.24
C ASN A 186 16.68 -38.48 25.04
N ASP A 187 17.73 -37.69 25.28
CA ASP A 187 18.53 -37.02 24.24
C ASP A 187 17.67 -36.22 23.23
N PRO A 188 16.94 -35.17 23.66
CA PRO A 188 16.07 -34.41 22.76
C PRO A 188 16.85 -33.64 21.67
N LEU A 189 18.16 -33.43 21.84
CA LEU A 189 19.02 -32.83 20.81
C LEU A 189 19.50 -33.83 19.74
N ASN A 190 19.25 -35.14 19.90
CA ASN A 190 19.65 -36.19 18.97
C ASN A 190 18.61 -36.36 17.85
N VAL A 191 19.00 -36.02 16.62
CA VAL A 191 18.15 -36.09 15.42
C VAL A 191 17.64 -37.50 15.09
N THR A 192 18.42 -38.54 15.36
CA THR A 192 18.04 -39.94 15.12
C THR A 192 17.00 -40.40 16.15
N ALA A 193 17.19 -40.05 17.42
CA ALA A 193 16.19 -40.31 18.46
C ALA A 193 14.85 -39.60 18.16
N ASN A 194 14.93 -38.37 17.65
CA ASN A 194 13.75 -37.61 17.21
C ASN A 194 13.05 -38.18 15.98
N ALA A 195 13.79 -38.76 15.03
CA ALA A 195 13.19 -39.49 13.90
C ALA A 195 12.39 -40.71 14.36
N GLU A 196 12.93 -41.51 15.29
CA GLU A 196 12.21 -42.67 15.85
C GLU A 196 11.00 -42.25 16.72
N ARG A 197 11.03 -41.09 17.38
CA ARG A 197 9.83 -40.50 18.03
C ARG A 197 8.70 -40.23 17.03
N THR A 198 9.02 -39.56 15.92
CA THR A 198 8.05 -39.27 14.85
C THR A 198 7.50 -40.55 14.24
N LYS A 199 8.35 -41.54 14.01
CA LYS A 199 7.94 -42.87 13.53
C LYS A 199 7.01 -43.58 14.52
N LYS A 200 7.31 -43.58 15.83
CA LYS A 200 6.44 -44.15 16.87
C LYS A 200 5.06 -43.46 16.87
N MET A 201 5.01 -42.13 16.71
CA MET A 201 3.76 -41.38 16.57
C MET A 201 2.95 -41.83 15.33
N MET A 202 3.60 -41.97 14.18
CA MET A 202 2.94 -42.42 12.95
C MET A 202 2.45 -43.87 13.05
N THR A 203 3.23 -44.77 13.67
CA THR A 203 2.81 -46.15 13.95
C THR A 203 1.60 -46.19 14.88
N LEU A 204 1.64 -45.46 16.01
CA LEU A 204 0.52 -45.38 16.95
C LEU A 204 -0.78 -44.91 16.27
N TYR A 205 -0.69 -43.92 15.38
CA TYR A 205 -1.84 -43.47 14.60
C TYR A 205 -2.36 -44.55 13.64
N SER A 206 -1.47 -45.17 12.84
CA SER A 206 -1.84 -46.24 11.91
C SER A 206 -2.46 -47.45 12.61
N ASP A 207 -1.93 -47.85 13.78
CA ASP A 207 -2.48 -48.92 14.61
C ASP A 207 -3.86 -48.55 15.16
N THR A 208 -4.04 -47.28 15.58
CA THR A 208 -5.33 -46.75 16.06
C THR A 208 -6.39 -46.75 14.96
N VAL A 209 -6.05 -46.30 13.74
CA VAL A 209 -6.92 -46.37 12.55
C VAL A 209 -7.27 -47.83 12.23
N THR A 210 -6.27 -48.72 12.19
CA THR A 210 -6.45 -50.15 11.86
C THR A 210 -7.32 -50.87 12.89
N ALA A 211 -7.21 -50.51 14.18
CA ALA A 211 -8.06 -51.06 15.23
C ALA A 211 -9.53 -50.61 15.11
N GLY A 212 -9.78 -49.41 14.59
CA GLY A 212 -11.14 -48.91 14.29
C GLY A 212 -12.09 -48.83 15.50
N LYS A 213 -11.56 -48.69 16.73
CA LYS A 213 -12.36 -48.74 17.97
C LYS A 213 -12.83 -47.36 18.43
N GLY A 214 -14.09 -47.28 18.86
CA GLY A 214 -14.67 -46.05 19.39
C GLY A 214 -14.63 -44.92 18.37
N VAL A 215 -14.10 -43.76 18.77
CA VAL A 215 -13.96 -42.59 17.87
C VAL A 215 -13.06 -42.85 16.67
N ALA A 216 -12.08 -43.75 16.78
CA ALA A 216 -11.14 -44.08 15.70
C ALA A 216 -11.80 -44.80 14.51
N ALA A 217 -13.03 -45.30 14.67
CA ALA A 217 -13.84 -45.80 13.55
C ALA A 217 -14.13 -44.72 12.47
N ASN A 218 -13.96 -43.44 12.81
CA ASN A 218 -14.13 -42.30 11.90
C ASN A 218 -12.79 -41.73 11.41
N PHE A 219 -11.65 -42.30 11.81
CA PHE A 219 -10.34 -41.81 11.39
C PHE A 219 -10.00 -42.30 9.98
N LYS A 220 -9.27 -41.48 9.24
CA LYS A 220 -8.79 -41.79 7.89
C LYS A 220 -7.31 -42.20 7.95
N PRO A 221 -6.85 -43.20 7.16
CA PRO A 221 -5.44 -43.56 7.09
C PRO A 221 -4.61 -42.42 6.46
N PHE A 222 -3.29 -42.42 6.71
CA PHE A 222 -2.38 -41.55 5.96
C PHE A 222 -2.34 -41.96 4.48
N PRO A 223 -2.28 -41.00 3.54
CA PRO A 223 -1.97 -41.30 2.14
C PRO A 223 -0.54 -41.83 1.99
N ASN A 224 -0.27 -42.58 0.91
CA ASN A 224 1.09 -42.93 0.55
C ASN A 224 1.81 -41.71 -0.04
N VAL A 225 3.06 -41.47 0.36
CA VAL A 225 3.86 -40.32 -0.12
C VAL A 225 4.08 -40.38 -1.64
N THR A 226 4.23 -41.56 -2.24
CA THR A 226 4.41 -41.74 -3.69
C THR A 226 3.13 -41.38 -4.45
N ASP A 227 1.98 -41.90 -4.01
CA ASP A 227 0.67 -41.62 -4.62
C ASP A 227 0.31 -40.13 -4.48
N LEU A 228 0.60 -39.55 -3.30
CA LEU A 228 0.40 -38.12 -3.04
C LEU A 228 1.33 -37.25 -3.90
N THR A 229 2.57 -37.69 -4.15
CA THR A 229 3.50 -37.01 -5.08
C THR A 229 3.00 -37.07 -6.51
N ALA A 230 2.45 -38.20 -6.95
CA ALA A 230 1.89 -38.36 -8.30
C ALA A 230 0.58 -37.56 -8.50
N ALA A 231 -0.19 -37.34 -7.44
CA ALA A 231 -1.43 -36.55 -7.46
C ALA A 231 -1.19 -35.03 -7.45
N ASN A 232 -0.02 -34.57 -6.98
CA ASN A 232 0.31 -33.15 -6.88
C ASN A 232 1.05 -32.63 -8.14
N PRO A 233 0.91 -31.33 -8.47
CA PRO A 233 1.66 -30.73 -9.58
C PRO A 233 3.17 -30.79 -9.30
N PRO A 234 4.03 -30.96 -10.33
CA PRO A 234 5.48 -30.86 -10.18
C PRO A 234 5.92 -29.50 -9.64
N CYS A 235 6.94 -29.46 -8.79
CA CYS A 235 7.41 -28.24 -8.12
C CYS A 235 7.76 -27.08 -9.08
N TYR A 236 8.24 -27.38 -10.29
CA TYR A 236 8.57 -26.36 -11.30
C TYR A 236 7.34 -25.62 -11.87
N VAL A 237 6.12 -26.11 -11.64
CA VAL A 237 4.87 -25.46 -12.06
C VAL A 237 4.56 -24.26 -11.18
N ASN A 238 4.79 -24.38 -9.87
CA ASN A 238 4.42 -23.38 -8.87
C ASN A 238 5.61 -22.58 -8.33
N ASN A 239 6.85 -23.03 -8.57
CA ASN A 239 8.05 -22.38 -8.05
C ASN A 239 9.13 -22.19 -9.12
N ILE A 240 9.62 -20.95 -9.24
CA ILE A 240 10.57 -20.58 -10.30
C ILE A 240 12.00 -21.10 -10.03
N LEU A 241 12.44 -21.24 -8.77
CA LEU A 241 13.74 -21.89 -8.46
C LEU A 241 13.74 -23.34 -8.97
N CYS A 242 12.64 -24.05 -8.74
CA CYS A 242 12.45 -25.39 -9.27
C CYS A 242 12.35 -25.45 -10.80
N SER A 243 11.85 -24.39 -11.44
CA SER A 243 11.85 -24.28 -12.91
C SER A 243 13.22 -23.96 -13.53
N GLN A 244 14.14 -23.43 -12.72
CA GLN A 244 15.48 -23.00 -13.14
C GLN A 244 16.60 -23.96 -12.71
N ASN A 245 16.38 -24.83 -11.72
CA ASN A 245 17.40 -25.77 -11.29
C ASN A 245 17.70 -26.82 -12.38
N ALA A 246 18.96 -26.95 -12.77
CA ALA A 246 19.40 -27.92 -13.78
C ALA A 246 19.17 -29.37 -13.34
N LEU A 247 19.23 -29.64 -12.03
CA LEU A 247 18.88 -30.93 -11.43
C LEU A 247 17.40 -31.04 -11.04
N GLY A 248 16.57 -30.03 -11.31
CA GLY A 248 15.13 -30.04 -11.00
C GLY A 248 14.80 -29.97 -9.51
N CYS A 249 13.58 -30.37 -9.17
CA CYS A 249 13.10 -30.44 -7.78
C CYS A 249 12.32 -31.74 -7.53
N ARG A 250 12.18 -32.09 -6.25
CA ARG A 250 11.37 -33.21 -5.79
C ARG A 250 10.40 -32.78 -4.69
N ARG A 251 9.28 -33.50 -4.54
CA ARG A 251 8.43 -33.41 -3.35
C ARG A 251 8.90 -34.40 -2.29
N ARG A 252 8.82 -34.02 -1.01
CA ARG A 252 9.17 -34.87 0.13
C ARG A 252 8.11 -34.81 1.22
N LEU A 253 8.09 -35.87 2.04
CA LEU A 253 7.25 -36.03 3.24
C LEU A 253 5.74 -36.10 2.91
N LEU A 254 4.93 -36.42 3.92
CA LEU A 254 3.47 -36.27 3.84
C LEU A 254 3.04 -34.81 3.64
N ALA A 255 3.86 -33.85 4.05
CA ALA A 255 3.65 -32.42 3.82
C ALA A 255 3.97 -31.95 2.38
N GLN A 256 4.43 -32.85 1.50
CA GLN A 256 4.66 -32.59 0.07
C GLN A 256 5.56 -31.39 -0.24
N VAL A 257 6.51 -31.12 0.65
CA VAL A 257 7.44 -29.99 0.57
C VAL A 257 8.33 -30.13 -0.66
N CYS A 258 8.41 -29.06 -1.46
CA CYS A 258 9.34 -28.98 -2.58
C CYS A 258 10.78 -28.70 -2.10
N GLU A 259 11.72 -29.51 -2.58
CA GLU A 259 13.15 -29.39 -2.29
C GLU A 259 13.95 -29.32 -3.61
N LEU A 260 14.90 -28.38 -3.69
CA LEU A 260 15.85 -28.29 -4.80
C LEU A 260 16.81 -29.49 -4.76
N CYS A 261 16.94 -30.19 -5.88
CA CYS A 261 17.89 -31.27 -5.99
C CYS A 261 19.33 -30.75 -6.10
N THR A 262 20.21 -31.27 -5.23
CA THR A 262 21.65 -30.96 -5.19
C THR A 262 22.51 -32.09 -5.76
N VAL A 263 21.90 -33.25 -6.02
CA VAL A 263 22.48 -34.42 -6.70
C VAL A 263 21.46 -34.93 -7.71
N ASP A 264 21.94 -35.53 -8.80
CA ASP A 264 21.08 -36.20 -9.78
C ASP A 264 20.43 -37.45 -9.14
N SER A 265 19.13 -37.64 -9.39
CA SER A 265 18.31 -38.69 -8.76
C SER A 265 17.01 -38.90 -9.55
N PRO A 266 16.49 -40.14 -9.67
CA PRO A 266 15.21 -40.42 -10.32
C PRO A 266 13.98 -39.70 -9.70
N GLU A 267 14.09 -39.21 -8.47
CA GLU A 267 13.05 -38.41 -7.79
C GLU A 267 12.99 -36.95 -8.28
N CYS A 268 14.03 -36.49 -8.97
CA CYS A 268 14.24 -35.09 -9.31
C CYS A 268 13.70 -34.76 -10.69
N VAL A 269 12.63 -33.96 -10.74
CA VAL A 269 11.92 -33.66 -11.97
C VAL A 269 12.33 -32.29 -12.51
N THR A 270 12.82 -32.28 -13.75
CA THR A 270 13.18 -31.06 -14.51
C THR A 270 12.02 -30.61 -15.40
N LYS A 271 12.15 -29.40 -15.97
CA LYS A 271 11.11 -28.81 -16.84
C LYS A 271 11.34 -29.18 -18.31
N GLU A 272 10.49 -30.06 -18.87
CA GLU A 272 10.53 -30.38 -20.31
C GLU A 272 9.66 -29.43 -21.17
N GLY A 273 10.19 -29.07 -22.35
CA GLY A 273 9.44 -28.74 -23.58
C GLY A 273 8.54 -27.48 -23.65
N LEU A 274 8.05 -26.94 -22.53
CA LEU A 274 7.03 -25.88 -22.51
C LEU A 274 7.64 -24.47 -22.43
N LYS A 275 7.12 -23.56 -23.28
CA LYS A 275 7.39 -22.12 -23.21
C LYS A 275 7.27 -21.62 -21.77
N LEU A 276 8.15 -20.71 -21.38
CA LEU A 276 8.19 -20.10 -20.05
C LEU A 276 6.79 -19.60 -19.63
N PRO A 277 6.28 -19.93 -18.43
CA PRO A 277 5.37 -19.00 -17.78
C PRO A 277 6.11 -17.65 -17.68
N PRO A 278 5.44 -16.52 -17.95
CA PRO A 278 6.10 -15.22 -18.03
C PRO A 278 6.89 -14.95 -16.74
N SER A 279 8.12 -14.45 -16.89
CA SER A 279 8.97 -14.08 -15.75
C SER A 279 8.23 -13.06 -14.88
N VAL A 280 7.80 -13.50 -13.69
CA VAL A 280 7.00 -12.67 -12.79
C VAL A 280 7.95 -11.77 -11.97
N ASN A 281 7.68 -10.47 -11.97
CA ASN A 281 8.48 -9.52 -11.20
C ASN A 281 8.15 -9.64 -9.71
N ARG A 282 9.12 -10.06 -8.88
CA ARG A 282 9.03 -9.88 -7.43
C ARG A 282 8.89 -8.40 -7.08
N HIS A 283 8.27 -8.10 -5.95
CA HIS A 283 8.25 -6.76 -5.38
C HIS A 283 9.65 -6.31 -4.93
N SER A 284 10.60 -7.25 -4.79
CA SER A 284 11.95 -7.07 -4.26
C SER A 284 13.12 -7.12 -5.27
N GLU A 285 12.97 -7.62 -6.51
CA GLU A 285 14.15 -8.02 -7.33
C GLU A 285 14.32 -7.36 -8.71
N THR A 286 13.71 -6.21 -8.98
CA THR A 286 14.19 -5.33 -10.08
C THR A 286 15.44 -4.52 -9.71
N PHE A 287 16.17 -4.94 -8.65
CA PHE A 287 17.40 -4.33 -8.16
C PHE A 287 18.55 -5.36 -7.96
N ARG A 288 19.19 -5.75 -9.07
CA ARG A 288 20.60 -6.21 -9.10
C ARG A 288 21.15 -6.13 -10.52
N VAL A 289 22.09 -5.21 -10.76
CA VAL A 289 22.94 -5.20 -11.96
C VAL A 289 24.33 -5.73 -11.55
N PRO A 290 24.96 -6.65 -12.31
CA PRO A 290 26.31 -7.11 -12.01
C PRO A 290 27.36 -6.02 -12.23
N ASN A 291 28.40 -6.00 -11.39
CA ASN A 291 29.61 -5.22 -11.65
C ASN A 291 30.32 -5.73 -12.92
N THR A 292 30.55 -4.84 -13.90
CA THR A 292 31.58 -5.04 -14.93
C THR A 292 32.67 -3.98 -14.79
N HIS A 293 33.91 -4.44 -14.86
CA HIS A 293 35.10 -3.62 -14.63
C HIS A 293 35.38 -2.63 -15.78
N GLN A 294 36.10 -1.57 -15.39
CA GLN A 294 36.82 -0.61 -16.22
C GLN A 294 37.43 -1.16 -17.53
N ALA A 295 37.19 -0.43 -18.61
CA ALA A 295 38.17 -0.08 -19.65
C ALA A 295 37.66 1.21 -20.34
N SER A 296 38.22 2.38 -20.02
CA SER A 296 39.34 3.00 -20.77
C SER A 296 39.03 3.22 -22.25
N VAL A 297 38.70 4.46 -22.60
CA VAL A 297 38.78 4.97 -23.98
C VAL A 297 40.25 5.23 -24.36
N ASP A 298 40.64 4.93 -25.60
CA ASP A 298 41.18 5.91 -26.56
C ASP A 298 41.49 5.28 -27.95
N PRO A 299 41.75 6.07 -29.02
CA PRO A 299 41.27 5.74 -30.37
C PRO A 299 42.36 5.41 -31.40
N MET A 300 41.97 4.86 -32.58
CA MET A 300 42.44 5.36 -33.90
C MET A 300 41.81 4.65 -35.13
N MET A 301 41.41 5.47 -36.11
CA MET A 301 41.56 5.37 -37.58
C MET A 301 41.06 4.18 -38.45
N LEU A 302 40.75 4.56 -39.71
CA LEU A 302 40.56 3.75 -40.94
C LEU A 302 39.42 2.70 -40.87
N GLY A 303 38.31 2.78 -41.61
CA GLY A 303 37.96 3.58 -42.79
C GLY A 303 37.85 2.69 -44.03
N HIS A 304 36.71 2.73 -44.75
CA HIS A 304 36.56 2.42 -46.19
C HIS A 304 35.15 2.83 -46.70
N LEU A 305 35.07 3.13 -48.00
CA LEU A 305 33.93 3.63 -48.77
C LEU A 305 32.66 2.74 -48.68
N PHE A 306 31.48 3.37 -48.78
CA PHE A 306 30.50 3.14 -49.87
C PHE A 306 29.62 4.40 -50.05
N ALA A 307 29.01 4.59 -51.24
CA ALA A 307 28.52 5.89 -51.71
C ALA A 307 27.05 5.90 -52.19
N PHE A 308 26.50 7.12 -52.32
CA PHE A 308 25.15 7.48 -52.79
C PHE A 308 23.99 7.09 -51.84
N VAL A 309 22.89 7.84 -51.70
CA VAL A 309 22.25 8.83 -52.58
C VAL A 309 21.86 10.11 -51.81
N ALA A 310 22.01 11.28 -52.42
CA ALA A 310 21.46 12.53 -51.89
C ALA A 310 19.99 12.71 -52.31
N ALA A 311 19.06 12.60 -51.35
CA ALA A 311 17.67 12.99 -51.53
C ALA A 311 17.44 14.36 -50.86
N SER A 312 17.12 15.38 -51.65
CA SER A 312 16.83 16.73 -51.16
C SER A 312 15.49 16.77 -50.43
N VAL A 313 15.50 16.47 -49.13
CA VAL A 313 14.32 16.67 -48.27
C VAL A 313 14.17 18.16 -48.03
N VAL A 314 13.11 18.75 -48.60
CA VAL A 314 12.65 20.09 -48.22
C VAL A 314 12.11 20.00 -46.80
N THR A 315 12.93 20.34 -45.82
CA THR A 315 12.49 20.48 -44.43
C THR A 315 11.56 21.69 -44.33
N ALA A 316 10.25 21.43 -44.27
CA ALA A 316 9.31 22.39 -43.75
C ALA A 316 9.73 22.73 -42.32
N VAL A 317 10.17 23.98 -42.11
CA VAL A 317 10.49 24.49 -40.78
C VAL A 317 9.17 24.58 -40.02
N MET A 318 8.91 23.61 -39.14
CA MET A 318 7.81 23.70 -38.19
C MET A 318 8.07 24.90 -37.28
N ALA A 319 7.05 25.72 -37.04
CA ALA A 319 7.20 26.94 -36.26
C ALA A 319 7.29 26.56 -34.77
N GLU A 320 8.50 26.55 -34.23
CA GLU A 320 8.70 26.23 -32.82
C GLU A 320 7.99 27.24 -31.91
N ASN A 321 7.24 26.74 -30.92
CA ASN A 321 6.54 27.58 -29.95
C ASN A 321 7.55 28.37 -29.10
N THR A 322 7.80 29.63 -29.45
CA THR A 322 8.74 30.52 -28.73
C THR A 322 8.19 31.09 -27.42
N TRP A 323 6.88 30.99 -27.20
CA TRP A 323 6.23 31.42 -25.96
C TRP A 323 6.43 30.42 -24.83
N LYS A 324 6.66 30.92 -23.62
CA LYS A 324 6.69 30.16 -22.37
C LYS A 324 5.77 30.81 -21.33
N MET A 325 5.18 29.99 -20.47
CA MET A 325 4.39 30.49 -19.34
C MET A 325 5.28 31.31 -18.39
N THR A 326 4.79 32.46 -17.94
CA THR A 326 5.45 33.24 -16.89
C THR A 326 5.18 32.56 -15.54
N PRO A 327 6.20 32.34 -14.69
CA PRO A 327 6.03 31.62 -13.42
C PRO A 327 4.91 32.17 -12.53
N VAL A 328 4.13 31.26 -11.96
CA VAL A 328 3.07 31.57 -10.98
C VAL A 328 3.41 30.89 -9.65
N ARG A 329 3.44 31.65 -8.56
CA ARG A 329 3.49 31.12 -7.19
C ARG A 329 2.08 30.83 -6.70
N SER A 330 1.89 29.63 -6.16
CA SER A 330 0.63 29.08 -5.68
C SER A 330 0.85 28.46 -4.31
N ILE A 331 0.11 28.91 -3.30
CA ILE A 331 0.17 28.36 -1.95
C ILE A 331 -0.92 27.30 -1.81
N GLN A 332 -0.52 26.08 -1.45
CA GLN A 332 -1.37 24.89 -1.46
C GLN A 332 -1.17 24.02 -0.22
N ALA A 333 -2.06 23.07 0.01
CA ALA A 333 -2.08 22.22 1.19
C ALA A 333 -2.16 20.73 0.85
N ARG A 334 -1.60 19.86 1.71
CA ARG A 334 -1.73 18.41 1.63
C ARG A 334 -2.00 17.82 3.01
N VAL A 335 -2.99 16.93 3.11
CA VAL A 335 -3.27 16.20 4.36
C VAL A 335 -2.37 14.96 4.41
N GLN A 336 -1.74 14.72 5.56
CA GLN A 336 -0.66 13.73 5.74
C GLN A 336 -0.77 12.99 7.08
N SER A 337 -0.16 11.80 7.15
CA SER A 337 -0.09 10.97 8.37
C SER A 337 0.93 11.46 9.39
N ASP A 338 2.07 11.96 8.89
CA ASP A 338 3.25 12.31 9.69
C ASP A 338 3.57 13.82 9.53
N PRO A 339 4.30 14.46 10.45
CA PRO A 339 4.79 15.82 10.25
C PRO A 339 5.97 15.82 9.26
N PRO A 340 6.25 16.95 8.59
CA PRO A 340 7.49 17.09 7.83
C PRO A 340 8.66 17.30 8.81
N VAL A 341 9.87 16.94 8.38
CA VAL A 341 11.09 17.10 9.19
C VAL A 341 11.92 18.25 8.63
N TRP A 342 12.49 19.07 9.52
CA TRP A 342 13.39 20.14 9.13
C TRP A 342 14.77 19.58 8.78
N ASP A 343 15.22 19.82 7.55
CA ASP A 343 16.58 19.54 7.11
C ASP A 343 17.43 20.81 7.29
N ALA A 344 18.28 20.80 8.32
CA ALA A 344 19.06 21.98 8.70
C ALA A 344 20.19 22.31 7.71
N ASP A 345 20.72 21.29 7.01
CA ASP A 345 21.79 21.46 6.03
C ASP A 345 21.28 22.20 4.78
N ASN A 346 20.07 21.87 4.32
CA ASN A 346 19.45 22.44 3.13
C ASN A 346 18.46 23.58 3.46
N ASN A 347 18.18 23.84 4.74
CA ASN A 347 17.26 24.87 5.24
C ASN A 347 15.83 24.75 4.65
N VAL A 348 15.33 23.52 4.57
CA VAL A 348 13.99 23.22 4.06
C VAL A 348 13.30 22.11 4.87
N TRP A 349 11.97 22.12 4.87
CA TRP A 349 11.17 21.00 5.37
C TRP A 349 11.04 19.91 4.29
N VAL A 350 11.21 18.65 4.68
CA VAL A 350 11.16 17.49 3.79
C VAL A 350 10.32 16.35 4.38
N ALA A 351 9.88 15.42 3.53
CA ALA A 351 9.12 14.25 3.96
C ALA A 351 10.04 13.16 4.50
N VAL A 352 9.61 12.48 5.57
CA VAL A 352 10.23 11.24 6.04
C VAL A 352 9.15 10.18 6.14
N PHE A 353 9.29 9.11 5.36
CA PHE A 353 8.39 7.96 5.34
C PHE A 353 9.16 6.68 5.67
N LYS A 354 8.44 5.59 5.92
CA LYS A 354 9.06 4.31 6.34
C LYS A 354 10.02 3.72 5.32
N THR A 355 9.86 4.06 4.04
CA THR A 355 10.71 3.64 2.92
C THR A 355 10.87 4.81 1.93
N GLY A 356 11.92 4.77 1.11
CA GLY A 356 12.11 5.73 0.02
C GLY A 356 12.40 7.17 0.45
N THR A 357 12.97 7.38 1.64
CA THR A 357 13.39 8.69 2.17
C THR A 357 14.70 8.61 2.97
N ASN A 358 15.69 7.84 2.50
CA ASN A 358 16.95 7.63 3.20
C ASN A 358 17.91 8.82 3.00
N THR A 359 17.95 9.36 1.78
CA THR A 359 18.76 10.52 1.39
C THR A 359 17.95 11.81 1.39
N PHE A 360 18.63 12.97 1.42
CA PHE A 360 17.95 14.27 1.28
C PHE A 360 17.10 14.36 0.01
N ASN A 361 17.65 13.94 -1.14
CA ASN A 361 16.93 14.03 -2.42
C ASN A 361 15.67 13.17 -2.44
N GLU A 362 15.72 11.97 -1.86
CA GLU A 362 14.53 11.12 -1.70
C GLU A 362 13.48 11.77 -0.79
N LYS A 363 13.88 12.33 0.36
CA LYS A 363 13.00 13.08 1.29
C LYS A 363 12.33 14.29 0.61
N TYR A 364 13.07 15.04 -0.21
CA TYR A 364 12.56 16.17 -0.99
C TYR A 364 11.58 15.69 -2.08
N VAL A 365 11.97 14.69 -2.89
CA VAL A 365 11.11 14.12 -3.94
C VAL A 365 9.79 13.61 -3.37
N ALA A 366 9.81 12.83 -2.29
CA ALA A 366 8.65 12.16 -1.70
C ALA A 366 7.53 13.13 -1.25
N SER A 367 7.85 14.41 -1.00
CA SER A 367 6.86 15.42 -0.60
C SER A 367 5.80 15.69 -1.68
N LEU A 368 6.18 15.60 -2.97
CA LEU A 368 5.33 15.80 -4.15
C LEU A 368 5.57 14.73 -5.24
N ASP A 369 5.76 13.47 -4.86
CA ASP A 369 6.10 12.38 -5.80
C ASP A 369 4.89 11.74 -6.51
N THR A 370 4.21 12.51 -7.38
CA THR A 370 2.95 12.11 -8.04
C THR A 370 1.81 11.99 -7.04
N VAL A 371 1.33 13.15 -6.60
CA VAL A 371 0.34 13.27 -5.52
C VAL A 371 -0.68 14.36 -5.86
N ASN A 372 -1.79 14.34 -5.13
CA ASN A 372 -2.71 15.46 -5.09
C ASN A 372 -2.42 16.41 -3.91
N THR A 373 -2.75 17.67 -4.14
CA THR A 373 -2.85 18.74 -3.14
C THR A 373 -4.22 19.41 -3.28
N ALA A 374 -4.57 20.27 -2.34
CA ALA A 374 -5.75 21.13 -2.42
C ALA A 374 -5.38 22.60 -2.19
N SER A 375 -6.30 23.50 -2.53
CA SER A 375 -6.28 24.88 -2.01
C SER A 375 -6.26 24.87 -0.48
N VAL A 376 -5.55 25.83 0.13
CA VAL A 376 -5.50 25.96 1.60
C VAL A 376 -6.90 26.16 2.17
N GLU A 377 -7.73 26.92 1.46
CA GLU A 377 -9.12 27.23 1.78
C GLU A 377 -10.09 26.03 1.64
N GLY A 378 -9.63 24.92 1.03
CA GLY A 378 -10.44 23.72 0.78
C GLY A 378 -9.94 22.44 1.43
N ALA A 379 -8.70 22.40 1.93
CA ALA A 379 -8.03 21.16 2.36
C ALA A 379 -8.80 20.33 3.41
N LEU A 380 -9.59 20.98 4.26
CA LEU A 380 -10.42 20.30 5.27
C LEU A 380 -11.58 19.50 4.67
N MET A 381 -11.96 19.72 3.42
CA MET A 381 -12.98 18.90 2.71
C MET A 381 -12.61 17.42 2.75
N TYR A 382 -11.35 17.09 2.48
CA TYR A 382 -10.86 15.70 2.46
C TYR A 382 -10.85 15.09 3.87
N VAL A 383 -10.38 15.85 4.86
CA VAL A 383 -10.42 15.45 6.29
C VAL A 383 -11.85 15.14 6.72
N GLN A 384 -12.81 16.02 6.37
CA GLN A 384 -14.20 15.93 6.80
C GLN A 384 -14.99 14.82 6.09
N SER A 385 -14.90 14.75 4.76
CA SER A 385 -15.73 13.84 3.95
C SER A 385 -15.24 12.38 3.90
N GLU A 386 -13.93 12.17 4.12
CA GLU A 386 -13.29 10.86 4.01
C GLU A 386 -12.44 10.48 5.24
N GLY A 387 -11.97 11.45 6.03
CA GLY A 387 -10.98 11.24 7.09
C GLY A 387 -11.54 10.87 8.48
N ILE A 388 -12.54 11.61 8.96
CA ILE A 388 -12.93 11.64 10.38
C ILE A 388 -14.19 10.85 10.75
N ASP A 389 -15.07 10.57 9.78
CA ASP A 389 -16.39 10.00 10.04
C ASP A 389 -16.30 8.55 10.54
N GLN A 390 -16.59 8.34 11.82
CA GLN A 390 -16.54 7.03 12.46
C GLN A 390 -17.50 6.00 11.84
N ALA A 391 -18.56 6.45 11.13
CA ALA A 391 -19.45 5.56 10.39
C ALA A 391 -18.79 4.94 9.13
N ILE A 392 -17.68 5.53 8.67
CA ILE A 392 -16.93 5.14 7.46
C ILE A 392 -15.55 4.59 7.83
N VAL A 393 -14.93 5.18 8.86
CA VAL A 393 -13.60 4.83 9.36
C VAL A 393 -13.77 4.23 10.76
N PRO A 394 -13.97 2.90 10.87
CA PRO A 394 -14.21 2.27 12.16
C PRO A 394 -12.95 2.31 13.05
N GLY A 395 -13.16 2.62 14.33
CA GLY A 395 -12.11 2.64 15.35
C GLY A 395 -11.40 3.98 15.51
N CYS A 396 -10.24 3.95 16.18
CA CYS A 396 -9.62 5.15 16.74
C CYS A 396 -8.56 5.86 15.87
N SER A 397 -8.37 5.43 14.62
CA SER A 397 -7.61 6.20 13.61
C SER A 397 -8.53 7.02 12.69
N ARG A 398 -7.99 8.07 12.06
CA ARG A 398 -8.56 8.66 10.83
C ARG A 398 -8.18 7.80 9.61
N LYS A 399 -8.90 7.93 8.49
CA LYS A 399 -8.50 7.31 7.20
C LYS A 399 -7.05 7.70 6.89
N SER A 400 -6.26 6.79 6.32
CA SER A 400 -4.85 7.04 5.97
C SER A 400 -3.98 7.55 7.14
N ASN A 401 -4.38 7.34 8.40
CA ASN A 401 -3.77 7.91 9.60
C ASN A 401 -3.61 9.45 9.58
N MET A 402 -4.47 10.18 8.84
CA MET A 402 -4.41 11.65 8.72
C MET A 402 -4.27 12.33 10.08
N SER A 403 -3.17 13.07 10.27
CA SER A 403 -2.85 13.75 11.52
C SER A 403 -2.33 15.17 11.32
N TYR A 404 -1.93 15.53 10.10
CA TYR A 404 -1.34 16.85 9.78
C TYR A 404 -1.90 17.43 8.48
N VAL A 405 -1.89 18.76 8.38
CA VAL A 405 -2.00 19.48 7.10
C VAL A 405 -0.69 20.22 6.87
N TRP A 406 0.01 19.89 5.79
CA TRP A 406 1.25 20.53 5.35
C TRP A 406 0.92 21.63 4.35
N PHE A 407 1.66 22.74 4.40
CA PHE A 407 1.47 23.86 3.49
C PHE A 407 2.71 24.10 2.62
N TYR A 408 2.47 24.37 1.33
CA TYR A 408 3.49 24.48 0.30
C TYR A 408 3.40 25.84 -0.39
N ASP A 409 4.54 26.43 -0.70
CA ASP A 409 4.72 27.52 -1.66
C ASP A 409 5.32 26.92 -2.94
N ILE A 410 4.49 26.79 -3.97
CA ILE A 410 4.79 26.09 -5.21
C ILE A 410 4.95 27.11 -6.33
N THR A 411 6.07 27.10 -7.03
CA THR A 411 6.22 27.83 -8.30
C THR A 411 5.86 26.90 -9.44
N ILE A 412 5.00 27.34 -10.36
CA ILE A 412 4.50 26.56 -11.50
C ILE A 412 4.81 27.30 -12.80
N VAL A 413 5.38 26.57 -13.77
CA VAL A 413 5.50 26.93 -15.19
C VAL A 413 5.06 25.72 -15.99
N GLN A 414 3.84 25.76 -16.53
CA GLN A 414 3.32 24.66 -17.34
C GLN A 414 4.14 24.50 -18.64
N PRO A 415 4.26 23.27 -19.16
CA PRO A 415 4.76 23.07 -20.51
C PRO A 415 3.91 23.81 -21.53
N THR A 416 4.55 24.43 -22.53
CA THR A 416 3.85 25.19 -23.57
C THR A 416 2.84 24.34 -24.33
N TYR A 417 3.12 23.05 -24.57
CA TYR A 417 2.15 22.13 -25.18
C TYR A 417 0.96 21.80 -24.28
N GLY A 418 1.11 21.84 -22.95
CA GLY A 418 0.01 21.73 -22.00
C GLY A 418 -0.95 22.92 -22.12
N ILE A 419 -0.40 24.15 -22.14
CA ILE A 419 -1.20 25.37 -22.37
C ILE A 419 -1.81 25.40 -23.78
N ALA A 420 -1.09 24.92 -24.81
CA ALA A 420 -1.64 24.79 -26.16
C ALA A 420 -2.82 23.80 -26.21
N GLU A 421 -2.74 22.68 -25.49
CA GLU A 421 -3.81 21.69 -25.48
C GLU A 421 -5.03 22.17 -24.69
N TYR A 422 -4.81 22.74 -23.51
CA TYR A 422 -5.84 22.97 -22.49
C TYR A 422 -6.21 24.45 -22.22
N GLY A 423 -5.37 25.42 -22.59
CA GLY A 423 -5.51 26.83 -22.14
C GLY A 423 -6.76 27.58 -22.63
N SER A 424 -7.47 27.02 -23.62
CA SER A 424 -8.75 27.52 -24.14
C SER A 424 -9.97 26.73 -23.65
N ASN A 425 -9.79 25.70 -22.80
CA ASN A 425 -10.89 24.91 -22.24
C ASN A 425 -11.53 25.65 -21.06
N THR A 426 -12.82 25.95 -21.16
CA THR A 426 -13.59 26.66 -20.13
C THR A 426 -14.10 25.77 -19.00
N ALA A 427 -13.95 24.45 -19.09
CA ALA A 427 -14.35 23.49 -18.05
C ALA A 427 -13.28 23.29 -16.95
N ILE A 428 -12.10 23.88 -17.11
CA ILE A 428 -10.96 23.79 -16.18
C ILE A 428 -10.42 25.20 -15.88
N TYR A 429 -9.56 25.30 -14.87
CA TYR A 429 -8.93 26.58 -14.54
C TYR A 429 -7.96 27.03 -15.65
N PRO A 430 -8.05 28.29 -16.11
CA PRO A 430 -6.98 28.93 -16.89
C PRO A 430 -5.62 28.76 -16.20
N GLU A 431 -4.56 28.55 -16.99
CA GLU A 431 -3.20 28.19 -16.54
C GLU A 431 -3.00 26.76 -16.02
N TYR A 432 -4.03 25.91 -16.00
CA TYR A 432 -3.92 24.50 -15.58
C TYR A 432 -4.28 23.53 -16.71
N CYS A 433 -3.77 22.30 -16.61
CA CYS A 433 -4.26 21.17 -17.42
C CYS A 433 -5.46 20.50 -16.75
N GLN A 434 -6.05 19.51 -17.43
CA GLN A 434 -7.03 18.63 -16.82
C GLN A 434 -6.47 17.96 -15.55
N PHE A 435 -7.24 17.96 -14.47
CA PHE A 435 -6.89 17.21 -13.26
C PHE A 435 -6.85 15.71 -13.52
N VAL A 436 -5.85 15.06 -12.93
CA VAL A 436 -5.71 13.59 -12.90
C VAL A 436 -5.61 13.16 -11.44
N ALA A 437 -6.51 12.30 -10.96
CA ALA A 437 -6.40 11.73 -9.63
C ALA A 437 -5.07 10.96 -9.49
N MET A 438 -4.39 11.10 -8.35
CA MET A 438 -3.05 10.56 -8.12
C MET A 438 -2.96 9.81 -6.78
N ASP A 439 -3.46 8.58 -6.79
CA ASP A 439 -3.38 7.67 -5.64
C ASP A 439 -2.09 6.84 -5.63
N ASN A 440 -1.57 6.57 -4.42
CA ASN A 440 -0.41 5.71 -4.18
C ASN A 440 0.86 6.05 -4.99
N GLY A 441 1.04 7.29 -5.43
CA GLY A 441 2.21 7.73 -6.19
C GLY A 441 2.10 7.55 -7.70
N MET A 442 0.92 7.24 -8.23
CA MET A 442 0.68 7.14 -9.68
C MET A 442 -0.59 7.86 -10.07
N CYS A 443 -0.76 8.15 -11.37
CA CYS A 443 -2.09 8.43 -11.90
C CYS A 443 -3.04 7.27 -11.59
N THR A 444 -4.17 7.57 -10.96
CA THR A 444 -5.18 6.57 -10.58
C THR A 444 -5.74 5.87 -11.82
N PRO A 445 -5.66 4.54 -11.93
CA PRO A 445 -6.25 3.81 -13.06
C PRO A 445 -7.77 4.00 -13.13
N THR A 446 -8.32 4.12 -14.34
CA THR A 446 -9.77 4.19 -14.57
C THR A 446 -10.45 2.83 -14.45
N ALA A 447 -9.74 1.76 -14.81
CA ALA A 447 -10.15 0.37 -14.58
C ALA A 447 -8.93 -0.56 -14.60
N GLY A 448 -8.76 -1.39 -13.55
CA GLY A 448 -7.63 -2.32 -13.43
C GLY A 448 -6.28 -1.57 -13.44
N THR A 449 -5.49 -1.78 -14.49
CA THR A 449 -4.20 -1.09 -14.72
C THR A 449 -4.28 -0.01 -15.81
N THR A 450 -5.47 0.29 -16.33
CA THR A 450 -5.68 1.25 -17.44
C THR A 450 -5.55 2.68 -16.94
N LEU A 451 -4.53 3.40 -17.39
CA LEU A 451 -4.33 4.81 -17.05
C LEU A 451 -5.30 5.72 -17.84
N PRO A 452 -5.75 6.85 -17.26
CA PRO A 452 -6.52 7.86 -17.96
C PRO A 452 -5.72 8.46 -19.12
N LYS A 453 -6.41 8.93 -20.18
CA LYS A 453 -5.79 9.47 -21.40
C LYS A 453 -4.91 10.68 -21.08
N GLU A 454 -5.38 11.49 -20.15
CA GLU A 454 -4.76 12.69 -19.60
C GLU A 454 -3.40 12.37 -18.96
N CYS A 455 -3.26 11.24 -18.26
CA CYS A 455 -1.97 10.79 -17.73
C CYS A 455 -1.01 10.32 -18.84
N LEU A 456 -1.54 9.69 -19.89
CA LEU A 456 -0.74 9.24 -21.03
C LEU A 456 -0.20 10.43 -21.84
N GLN A 457 -0.89 11.59 -21.83
CA GLN A 457 -0.41 12.82 -22.48
C GLN A 457 0.89 13.36 -21.86
N TYR A 458 1.17 13.10 -20.58
CA TYR A 458 2.40 13.57 -19.93
C TYR A 458 3.70 13.05 -20.58
N PHE A 459 3.62 12.00 -21.40
CA PHE A 459 4.76 11.41 -22.12
C PHE A 459 4.44 10.93 -23.55
N GLY A 460 3.23 11.20 -24.06
CA GLY A 460 2.78 10.73 -25.38
C GLY A 460 2.45 9.24 -25.46
N GLY A 461 2.09 8.62 -24.33
CA GLY A 461 1.72 7.20 -24.25
C GLY A 461 0.50 6.85 -25.13
N ASN A 462 0.49 5.66 -25.72
CA ASN A 462 -0.59 5.13 -26.57
C ASN A 462 -1.09 6.14 -27.64
N GLY A 463 -0.17 6.87 -28.27
CA GLY A 463 -0.46 7.83 -29.34
C GLY A 463 -1.15 9.12 -28.89
N GLN A 464 -1.27 9.35 -27.58
CA GLN A 464 -1.66 10.65 -27.04
C GLN A 464 -0.64 11.73 -27.41
N PRO A 465 -1.03 13.01 -27.48
CA PRO A 465 -0.07 14.10 -27.66
C PRO A 465 0.88 14.15 -26.46
N ASN A 466 2.19 14.27 -26.70
CA ASN A 466 3.15 14.49 -25.62
C ASN A 466 3.15 15.97 -25.22
N ILE A 467 2.44 16.29 -24.13
CA ILE A 467 2.35 17.65 -23.59
C ILE A 467 3.34 17.91 -22.45
N GLY A 468 4.10 16.91 -22.02
CA GLY A 468 4.95 16.97 -20.82
C GLY A 468 4.17 16.88 -19.50
N PRO A 469 4.85 16.74 -18.36
CA PRO A 469 4.23 16.59 -17.05
C PRO A 469 3.55 17.90 -16.59
N CYS A 470 2.26 18.05 -16.88
CA CYS A 470 1.50 19.28 -16.62
C CYS A 470 0.73 19.21 -15.28
N VAL A 471 0.73 20.29 -14.50
CA VAL A 471 -0.05 20.37 -13.25
C VAL A 471 -1.53 20.56 -13.61
N GLY A 472 -2.37 19.63 -13.15
CA GLY A 472 -3.81 19.67 -13.34
C GLY A 472 -4.53 20.40 -12.21
N GLY A 473 -5.73 20.92 -12.47
CA GLY A 473 -6.55 21.61 -11.46
C GLY A 473 -8.06 21.46 -11.72
N GLU A 474 -8.84 21.12 -10.69
CA GLU A 474 -10.30 20.97 -10.79
C GLU A 474 -11.06 21.43 -9.53
N ASN A 475 -12.33 21.76 -9.73
CA ASN A 475 -13.27 22.09 -8.65
C ASN A 475 -13.77 20.85 -7.91
N ARG A 476 -13.78 20.91 -6.58
CA ARG A 476 -14.31 19.87 -5.68
C ARG A 476 -15.23 20.49 -4.62
N LEU A 477 -16.14 21.34 -5.09
CA LEU A 477 -16.95 22.24 -4.26
C LEU A 477 -18.13 21.54 -3.59
N ASP A 478 -18.79 20.63 -4.29
CA ASP A 478 -20.15 20.16 -3.96
C ASP A 478 -20.17 18.74 -3.36
N ASN A 479 -19.17 18.38 -2.57
CA ASN A 479 -19.18 17.10 -1.85
C ASN A 479 -20.37 17.08 -0.87
N PRO A 480 -21.28 16.08 -0.97
CA PRO A 480 -22.55 16.08 -0.20
C PRO A 480 -22.36 15.97 1.32
N LYS A 481 -21.16 15.64 1.81
CA LYS A 481 -20.81 15.58 3.24
C LYS A 481 -19.99 16.78 3.72
N ALA A 482 -19.43 17.54 2.78
CA ALA A 482 -18.47 18.61 3.04
C ALA A 482 -18.43 19.60 1.85
N PRO A 483 -19.45 20.43 1.63
CA PRO A 483 -19.42 21.41 0.56
C PRO A 483 -18.52 22.61 0.94
N TYR A 484 -17.44 22.83 0.19
CA TYR A 484 -16.45 23.89 0.43
C TYR A 484 -16.28 24.72 -0.86
N ASP A 485 -16.80 25.96 -0.88
CA ASP A 485 -16.87 26.83 -2.08
C ASP A 485 -15.52 27.24 -2.67
N ASN A 486 -14.44 27.04 -1.91
CA ASN A 486 -13.08 27.36 -2.31
C ASN A 486 -12.18 26.12 -2.36
N ASN A 487 -12.75 24.92 -2.51
CA ASN A 487 -11.99 23.67 -2.59
C ASN A 487 -11.65 23.27 -4.03
N VAL A 488 -10.37 23.44 -4.36
CA VAL A 488 -9.81 23.10 -5.66
C VAL A 488 -8.71 22.07 -5.44
N TRP A 489 -8.76 20.97 -6.19
CA TRP A 489 -7.76 19.91 -6.13
C TRP A 489 -6.80 20.03 -7.30
N PHE A 490 -5.53 19.71 -7.04
CA PHE A 490 -4.46 19.78 -8.02
C PHE A 490 -3.75 18.44 -8.16
N SER A 491 -3.17 18.18 -9.32
CA SER A 491 -2.44 16.94 -9.61
C SER A 491 -1.03 17.23 -10.09
N PHE A 492 -0.03 16.74 -9.35
CA PHE A 492 1.39 17.04 -9.55
C PHE A 492 2.15 15.82 -10.11
N PRO A 493 2.21 15.61 -11.44
CA PRO A 493 2.89 14.44 -12.00
C PRO A 493 4.40 14.54 -11.82
N ASN A 494 4.95 13.74 -10.90
CA ASN A 494 6.40 13.57 -10.74
C ASN A 494 6.89 12.27 -11.39
N SER A 495 8.20 12.07 -11.42
CA SER A 495 8.86 11.03 -12.20
C SER A 495 8.31 9.63 -11.92
N CYS A 496 8.22 8.81 -12.97
CA CYS A 496 7.58 7.49 -12.93
C CYS A 496 6.10 7.55 -12.46
N PHE A 497 5.33 8.57 -12.83
CA PHE A 497 3.90 8.75 -12.49
C PHE A 497 2.95 7.62 -12.97
N THR A 498 3.46 6.59 -13.65
CA THR A 498 2.71 5.40 -14.08
C THR A 498 2.87 4.21 -13.14
N LYS A 499 3.64 4.34 -12.06
CA LYS A 499 3.93 3.28 -11.06
C LYS A 499 3.70 3.79 -9.64
N PRO A 500 3.13 2.97 -8.74
CA PRO A 500 2.96 3.37 -7.35
C PRO A 500 4.32 3.56 -6.66
N PHE A 501 4.35 4.30 -5.53
CA PHE A 501 5.58 4.71 -4.82
C PHE A 501 6.64 3.59 -4.73
N GLY A 502 6.27 2.41 -4.23
CA GLY A 502 7.17 1.27 -4.05
C GLY A 502 7.70 0.62 -5.33
N ALA A 503 7.19 1.00 -6.50
CA ALA A 503 7.60 0.50 -7.82
C ALA A 503 8.28 1.59 -8.69
N LYS A 504 8.58 2.77 -8.13
CA LYS A 504 9.28 3.87 -8.82
C LYS A 504 10.81 3.71 -8.79
N SER A 505 11.34 2.87 -9.68
CA SER A 505 12.79 2.72 -9.86
C SER A 505 13.43 3.94 -10.56
N ASP A 506 14.72 4.17 -10.34
CA ASP A 506 15.48 5.24 -11.00
C ASP A 506 15.44 5.14 -12.53
N ALA A 507 15.48 3.91 -13.07
CA ALA A 507 15.32 3.66 -14.50
C ALA A 507 13.95 4.16 -15.03
N CYS A 508 12.87 3.91 -14.28
CA CYS A 508 11.55 4.43 -14.61
C CYS A 508 11.47 5.96 -14.46
N ARG A 509 12.12 6.53 -13.43
CA ARG A 509 12.18 7.99 -13.22
C ARG A 509 12.97 8.70 -14.32
N ALA A 510 14.02 8.07 -14.85
CA ALA A 510 14.81 8.57 -15.97
C ALA A 510 14.03 8.48 -17.31
N GLN A 511 13.28 7.40 -17.52
CA GLN A 511 12.45 7.20 -18.72
C GLN A 511 11.22 8.12 -18.73
N LEU A 512 10.51 8.21 -17.61
CA LEU A 512 9.31 9.02 -17.41
C LEU A 512 9.65 10.17 -16.47
N LYS A 513 10.26 11.21 -17.03
CA LYS A 513 10.62 12.43 -16.28
C LYS A 513 9.38 13.11 -15.69
N GLY A 514 9.54 13.64 -14.49
CA GLY A 514 8.48 14.33 -13.75
C GLY A 514 8.52 15.84 -13.91
N GLY A 515 7.50 16.50 -13.40
CA GLY A 515 7.44 17.95 -13.32
C GLY A 515 8.22 18.56 -12.14
N LEU A 516 8.62 17.79 -11.12
CA LEU A 516 9.33 18.35 -9.97
C LEU A 516 10.77 18.73 -10.32
N CYS A 517 11.11 20.00 -10.16
CA CYS A 517 12.47 20.51 -10.25
C CYS A 517 13.34 20.04 -9.07
N PRO A 518 14.63 19.76 -9.28
CA PRO A 518 15.61 19.64 -8.19
C PRO A 518 15.59 20.87 -7.27
N LEU A 519 16.02 20.70 -6.01
CA LEU A 519 16.08 21.82 -5.06
C LEU A 519 16.88 23.00 -5.64
N GLY A 520 16.34 24.21 -5.52
CA GLY A 520 16.97 25.45 -6.00
C GLY A 520 16.85 25.70 -7.51
N VAL A 521 16.33 24.74 -8.29
CA VAL A 521 16.06 24.94 -9.72
C VAL A 521 14.68 25.56 -9.91
N VAL A 522 14.63 26.66 -10.65
CA VAL A 522 13.37 27.34 -11.03
C VAL A 522 12.75 26.60 -12.22
N PRO A 523 11.43 26.31 -12.20
CA PRO A 523 10.76 25.67 -13.35
C PRO A 523 10.77 26.57 -14.58
N ASP A 524 10.86 25.94 -15.75
CA ASP A 524 10.94 26.61 -17.06
C ASP A 524 9.96 26.03 -18.09
N GLY A 525 9.13 25.06 -17.68
CA GLY A 525 8.17 24.35 -18.51
C GLY A 525 8.78 23.34 -19.49
N VAL A 526 10.10 23.10 -19.44
CA VAL A 526 10.81 22.23 -20.39
C VAL A 526 11.66 21.18 -19.67
N ALA A 527 12.55 21.60 -18.78
CA ALA A 527 13.32 20.72 -17.92
C ALA A 527 12.49 20.22 -16.73
N CYS A 528 11.65 21.09 -16.16
CA CYS A 528 10.71 20.80 -15.09
C CYS A 528 9.59 21.85 -15.05
N THR A 529 8.47 21.49 -14.39
CA THR A 529 7.20 22.21 -14.42
C THR A 529 6.89 22.90 -13.10
N PHE A 530 7.35 22.36 -11.97
CA PHE A 530 7.09 22.93 -10.66
C PHE A 530 8.26 22.74 -9.70
N SER A 531 8.48 23.71 -8.83
CA SER A 531 9.34 23.59 -7.64
C SER A 531 8.53 23.98 -6.40
N TYR A 532 8.94 23.53 -5.22
CA TYR A 532 8.21 23.86 -3.99
C TYR A 532 9.16 24.19 -2.83
N ASN A 533 8.66 24.98 -1.90
CA ASN A 533 9.14 25.05 -0.51
C ASN A 533 7.98 24.69 0.40
N LEU A 534 8.16 23.79 1.35
CA LEU A 534 7.15 23.55 2.38
C LEU A 534 7.31 24.66 3.45
N LEU A 535 6.21 25.38 3.72
CA LEU A 535 6.17 26.55 4.61
C LEU A 535 6.08 26.16 6.08
N GLY A 536 5.36 25.07 6.38
CA GLY A 536 5.09 24.59 7.72
C GLY A 536 3.88 23.66 7.72
N TYR A 537 3.35 23.35 8.90
CA TYR A 537 2.25 22.41 9.06
C TYR A 537 1.39 22.74 10.29
N VAL A 538 0.20 22.15 10.36
CA VAL A 538 -0.63 22.09 11.56
C VAL A 538 -0.93 20.63 11.92
N ASN A 539 -0.92 20.31 13.21
CA ASN A 539 -1.49 19.08 13.73
C ASN A 539 -3.03 19.22 13.79
N ILE A 540 -3.75 18.22 13.31
CA ILE A 540 -5.22 18.26 13.23
C ILE A 540 -5.86 18.14 14.61
N ASP A 541 -5.29 17.34 15.52
CA ASP A 541 -5.81 17.12 16.87
C ASP A 541 -5.74 18.42 17.71
N ASP A 542 -4.66 19.19 17.56
CA ASP A 542 -4.54 20.54 18.11
C ASP A 542 -5.59 21.50 17.51
N LEU A 543 -5.72 21.51 16.17
CA LEU A 543 -6.63 22.41 15.43
C LEU A 543 -8.11 22.21 15.83
N VAL A 544 -8.54 20.95 15.98
CA VAL A 544 -9.92 20.62 16.38
C VAL A 544 -10.12 20.67 17.90
N GLY A 545 -9.04 20.86 18.67
CA GLY A 545 -9.04 21.08 20.11
C GLY A 545 -8.95 19.83 21.00
N ILE A 546 -8.73 18.64 20.42
CA ILE A 546 -8.65 17.37 21.16
C ILE A 546 -7.57 17.43 22.25
N THR A 547 -6.38 17.93 21.92
CA THR A 547 -5.25 18.01 22.87
C THR A 547 -5.47 19.01 24.01
N SER A 548 -6.48 19.88 23.88
CA SER A 548 -6.91 20.80 24.93
C SER A 548 -8.02 20.21 25.83
N MET A 549 -8.63 19.09 25.45
CA MET A 549 -9.66 18.40 26.25
C MET A 549 -9.02 17.54 27.35
N THR A 550 -9.77 17.33 28.44
CA THR A 550 -9.35 16.51 29.59
C THR A 550 -10.05 15.14 29.53
N SER A 551 -9.28 14.09 29.81
CA SER A 551 -9.70 12.69 29.89
C SER A 551 -10.41 12.34 31.19
N SER A 552 -11.05 11.17 31.24
CA SER A 552 -11.61 10.55 32.45
C SER A 552 -10.57 10.34 33.55
N ALA A 553 -9.29 10.19 33.18
CA ALA A 553 -8.16 10.11 34.10
C ALA A 553 -7.68 11.47 34.66
N GLY A 554 -8.25 12.59 34.21
CA GLY A 554 -7.90 13.96 34.63
C GLY A 554 -6.79 14.63 33.82
N GLU A 555 -6.10 13.88 32.96
CA GLU A 555 -5.00 14.37 32.11
C GLU A 555 -5.48 14.88 30.75
N LYS A 556 -4.66 15.72 30.08
CA LYS A 556 -4.95 16.14 28.70
C LYS A 556 -4.74 14.99 27.70
N TYR A 557 -5.58 14.90 26.68
CA TYR A 557 -5.41 13.87 25.66
C TYR A 557 -4.14 14.14 24.82
N PRO A 558 -3.26 13.15 24.64
CA PRO A 558 -2.06 13.32 23.80
C PRO A 558 -2.38 13.32 22.29
N ASN A 559 -3.53 12.78 21.88
CA ASN A 559 -3.96 12.66 20.48
C ASN A 559 -5.42 12.14 20.37
N ARG A 560 -5.95 12.13 19.14
CA ARG A 560 -7.28 11.62 18.77
C ARG A 560 -7.48 10.14 19.06
N TYR A 561 -6.42 9.33 19.04
CA TYR A 561 -6.53 7.92 19.40
C TYR A 561 -6.89 7.76 20.88
N ALA A 562 -6.18 8.46 21.78
CA ALA A 562 -6.47 8.45 23.21
C ALA A 562 -7.87 9.02 23.52
N PHE A 563 -8.26 10.12 22.87
CA PHE A 563 -9.62 10.67 22.97
C PHE A 563 -10.69 9.66 22.58
N CYS A 564 -10.49 8.91 21.49
CA CYS A 564 -11.43 7.88 21.05
C CYS A 564 -11.46 6.64 21.97
N GLN A 565 -10.33 6.23 22.55
CA GLN A 565 -10.30 5.12 23.52
C GLN A 565 -11.08 5.45 24.80
N ASP A 566 -11.15 6.72 25.18
CA ASP A 566 -11.94 7.23 26.32
C ASP A 566 -13.42 7.52 25.94
N GLY A 567 -13.89 6.99 24.81
CA GLY A 567 -15.26 7.13 24.30
C GLY A 567 -15.54 8.41 23.51
N GLY A 568 -14.52 9.22 23.22
CA GLY A 568 -14.63 10.45 22.46
C GLY A 568 -14.97 10.23 20.98
N ILE A 569 -15.87 11.07 20.45
CA ILE A 569 -16.30 11.03 19.05
C ILE A 569 -15.89 12.34 18.37
N GLU A 570 -15.03 12.23 17.35
CA GLU A 570 -14.58 13.40 16.58
C GLU A 570 -15.68 13.90 15.64
N TYR A 571 -16.26 12.97 14.88
CA TYR A 571 -17.40 13.16 13.99
C TYR A 571 -18.02 11.80 13.66
N SER A 572 -19.36 11.73 13.61
CA SER A 572 -20.12 10.56 13.19
C SER A 572 -21.37 11.01 12.45
N SER A 573 -21.46 10.70 11.16
CA SER A 573 -22.68 10.97 10.38
C SER A 573 -23.87 10.09 10.79
N GLN A 574 -23.60 8.94 11.44
CA GLN A 574 -24.63 8.01 11.90
C GLN A 574 -25.31 8.47 13.19
N THR A 575 -24.57 9.06 14.14
CA THR A 575 -25.12 9.51 15.43
C THR A 575 -25.35 11.01 15.52
N GLY A 576 -24.84 11.78 14.55
CA GLY A 576 -24.85 13.24 14.56
C GLY A 576 -23.89 13.87 15.58
N GLN A 577 -23.13 13.05 16.32
CA GLN A 577 -22.15 13.53 17.29
C GLN A 577 -20.91 14.08 16.57
N SER A 578 -20.42 15.21 17.05
CA SER A 578 -19.23 15.85 16.51
C SER A 578 -18.57 16.75 17.55
N LEU A 579 -17.28 17.03 17.37
CA LEU A 579 -16.65 18.14 18.07
C LEU A 579 -17.24 19.48 17.58
N PRO A 580 -17.23 20.54 18.40
CA PRO A 580 -17.67 21.88 17.99
C PRO A 580 -16.98 22.41 16.73
N PHE A 581 -15.76 21.93 16.42
CA PHE A 581 -15.08 22.24 15.16
C PHE A 581 -15.86 21.73 13.93
N TRP A 582 -16.56 20.60 14.00
CA TRP A 582 -17.19 19.88 12.88
C TRP A 582 -18.72 20.04 12.80
N GLU A 583 -19.36 20.77 13.72
CA GLU A 583 -20.82 21.03 13.75
C GLU A 583 -21.36 21.72 12.47
N ASN A 584 -22.50 21.27 11.94
CA ASN A 584 -23.03 21.72 10.64
C ASN A 584 -22.04 21.41 9.49
N PRO A 585 -21.78 20.12 9.20
CA PRO A 585 -20.80 19.70 8.19
C PRO A 585 -21.22 20.06 6.75
N THR A 586 -22.53 20.14 6.50
CA THR A 586 -23.11 20.48 5.18
C THR A 586 -23.32 21.98 4.96
N ASP A 587 -23.03 22.83 5.96
CA ASP A 587 -23.14 24.28 5.83
C ASP A 587 -21.86 24.89 5.23
N ARG A 588 -21.99 25.57 4.08
CA ARG A 588 -20.88 26.19 3.35
C ARG A 588 -20.22 27.35 4.11
N SER A 589 -20.98 28.07 4.94
CA SER A 589 -20.45 29.17 5.77
C SER A 589 -19.64 28.63 6.94
N ALA A 590 -20.13 27.57 7.60
CA ALA A 590 -19.40 26.86 8.64
C ALA A 590 -18.12 26.22 8.09
N ASN A 591 -18.17 25.60 6.90
CA ASN A 591 -17.00 25.07 6.20
C ASN A 591 -15.98 26.16 5.83
N THR A 592 -16.46 27.32 5.35
CA THR A 592 -15.59 28.49 5.12
C THR A 592 -14.94 28.98 6.42
N ALA A 593 -15.68 29.04 7.52
CA ALA A 593 -15.17 29.42 8.83
C ALA A 593 -14.13 28.41 9.38
N ARG A 594 -14.28 27.10 9.12
CA ARG A 594 -13.28 26.07 9.45
C ARG A 594 -11.95 26.34 8.76
N SER A 595 -11.99 26.59 7.45
CA SER A 595 -10.78 26.91 6.67
C SER A 595 -10.11 28.20 7.14
N GLN A 596 -10.90 29.24 7.43
CA GLN A 596 -10.38 30.48 8.03
C GLN A 596 -9.75 30.23 9.41
N LYS A 597 -10.37 29.40 10.26
CA LYS A 597 -9.83 29.02 11.57
C LYS A 597 -8.52 28.23 11.45
N MET A 598 -8.39 27.34 10.45
CA MET A 598 -7.11 26.65 10.16
C MET A 598 -6.02 27.63 9.74
N ILE A 599 -6.33 28.58 8.85
CA ILE A 599 -5.39 29.60 8.38
C ILE A 599 -4.93 30.50 9.55
N GLN A 600 -5.86 30.95 10.39
CA GLN A 600 -5.56 31.73 11.58
C GLN A 600 -4.73 30.93 12.60
N TYR A 601 -5.09 29.67 12.83
CA TYR A 601 -4.36 28.78 13.74
C TYR A 601 -2.92 28.54 13.26
N TYR A 602 -2.70 28.30 11.97
CA TYR A 602 -1.33 28.24 11.42
C TYR A 602 -0.57 29.56 11.66
N GLY A 603 -1.22 30.71 11.48
CA GLY A 603 -0.66 32.02 11.82
C GLY A 603 -0.21 32.14 13.28
N THR A 604 -0.98 31.58 14.24
CA THR A 604 -0.54 31.55 15.65
C THR A 604 0.62 30.58 15.89
N GLN A 605 0.68 29.46 15.18
CA GLN A 605 1.82 28.53 15.28
C GLN A 605 3.10 29.16 14.73
N VAL A 606 3.04 29.87 13.60
CA VAL A 606 4.18 30.61 13.04
C VAL A 606 4.70 31.71 13.98
N ALA A 607 3.81 32.34 14.77
CA ALA A 607 4.19 33.36 15.73
C ALA A 607 4.78 32.80 17.05
N ASP A 608 4.64 31.50 17.31
CA ASP A 608 5.23 30.82 18.47
C ASP A 608 6.73 30.58 18.24
N PRO A 609 7.63 31.03 19.14
CA PRO A 609 9.08 30.94 18.92
C PRO A 609 9.64 29.50 18.96
N VAL A 610 8.87 28.54 19.46
CA VAL A 610 9.26 27.12 19.56
C VAL A 610 8.54 26.29 18.50
N LYS A 611 7.21 26.39 18.40
CA LYS A 611 6.42 25.64 17.40
C LYS A 611 6.59 26.21 16.00
N GLY A 612 6.69 27.53 15.86
CA GLY A 612 6.90 28.23 14.60
C GLY A 612 8.34 28.24 14.12
N ALA A 613 9.26 27.59 14.85
CA ALA A 613 10.66 27.47 14.45
C ALA A 613 10.76 26.90 13.02
N ASN A 614 11.41 27.65 12.13
CA ASN A 614 11.54 27.38 10.69
C ASN A 614 10.22 27.37 9.88
N MET A 615 9.07 27.67 10.48
CA MET A 615 7.83 27.88 9.74
C MET A 615 7.77 29.28 9.12
N LYS A 616 7.01 29.44 8.04
CA LYS A 616 6.87 30.70 7.29
C LYS A 616 5.40 31.09 7.18
N ALA A 617 5.10 32.35 7.47
CA ALA A 617 3.75 32.90 7.33
C ALA A 617 3.26 32.79 5.88
N PHE A 618 1.94 32.65 5.70
CA PHE A 618 1.36 32.79 4.37
C PHE A 618 1.55 34.22 3.84
N PRO A 619 1.81 34.40 2.54
CA PRO A 619 1.68 35.71 1.92
C PRO A 619 0.20 36.15 1.96
N ASP A 620 -0.02 37.45 2.03
CA ASP A 620 -1.33 38.02 1.76
C ASP A 620 -1.76 37.74 0.30
N VAL A 621 -3.05 37.48 0.08
CA VAL A 621 -3.60 37.07 -1.23
C VAL A 621 -3.48 38.18 -2.27
N ALA A 622 -3.67 39.46 -1.89
CA ALA A 622 -3.52 40.59 -2.80
C ALA A 622 -2.04 40.85 -3.14
N THR A 623 -1.15 40.71 -2.15
CA THR A 623 0.30 40.79 -2.33
C THR A 623 0.82 39.70 -3.25
N LEU A 624 0.34 38.46 -3.10
CA LEU A 624 0.68 37.35 -3.97
C LEU A 624 0.12 37.56 -5.39
N ALA A 625 -1.11 38.08 -5.51
CA ALA A 625 -1.72 38.42 -6.80
C ALA A 625 -1.00 39.54 -7.54
N ALA A 626 -0.44 40.52 -6.82
CA ALA A 626 0.38 41.60 -7.38
C ALA A 626 1.80 41.13 -7.77
N THR A 627 2.31 40.08 -7.13
CA THR A 627 3.63 39.50 -7.44
C THR A 627 3.56 38.53 -8.63
N ASN A 628 2.44 37.83 -8.79
CA ASN A 628 2.19 36.93 -9.91
C ASN A 628 1.86 37.70 -11.20
N PRO A 629 2.13 37.12 -12.39
CA PRO A 629 1.74 37.74 -13.65
C PRO A 629 0.21 37.88 -13.76
N PRO A 630 -0.32 38.94 -14.37
CA PRO A 630 -1.74 39.03 -14.70
C PRO A 630 -2.18 37.85 -15.59
N CYS A 631 -3.36 37.28 -15.33
CA CYS A 631 -3.86 36.09 -16.01
C CYS A 631 -3.86 36.17 -17.55
N TYR A 632 -3.99 37.37 -18.13
CA TYR A 632 -3.97 37.57 -19.59
C TYR A 632 -2.62 37.28 -20.25
N VAL A 633 -1.53 37.21 -19.48
CA VAL A 633 -0.16 36.88 -19.94
C VAL A 633 -0.04 35.39 -20.24
N ASN A 634 -0.72 34.56 -19.44
CA ASN A 634 -0.57 33.10 -19.42
C ASN A 634 -1.78 32.34 -19.98
N SER A 635 -2.94 32.98 -20.13
CA SER A 635 -4.17 32.34 -20.64
C SER A 635 -4.75 33.08 -21.86
N PRO A 636 -5.08 32.36 -22.95
CA PRO A 636 -5.81 32.93 -24.09
C PRO A 636 -7.24 33.35 -23.74
N LEU A 637 -7.91 32.63 -22.82
CA LEU A 637 -9.23 33.01 -22.30
C LEU A 637 -9.16 34.38 -21.61
N CYS A 638 -8.21 34.56 -20.69
CA CYS A 638 -8.05 35.83 -19.98
C CYS A 638 -7.52 36.96 -20.86
N SER A 639 -6.75 36.64 -21.91
CA SER A 639 -6.31 37.60 -22.91
C SER A 639 -7.46 38.12 -23.80
N SER A 640 -8.51 37.32 -23.99
CA SER A 640 -9.68 37.68 -24.81
C SER A 640 -10.91 38.10 -23.99
N ALA A 641 -10.89 37.93 -22.65
CA ALA A 641 -12.01 38.20 -21.77
C ALA A 641 -12.44 39.69 -21.78
N LYS A 642 -13.72 39.94 -22.13
CA LYS A 642 -14.33 41.29 -22.18
C LYS A 642 -14.13 42.11 -20.89
N PHE A 643 -14.28 41.44 -19.74
CA PHE A 643 -14.13 42.07 -18.43
C PHE A 643 -12.78 41.76 -17.77
N GLY A 644 -11.89 41.04 -18.45
CA GLY A 644 -10.61 40.59 -17.88
C GLY A 644 -10.74 39.35 -16.99
N CYS A 645 -9.69 39.10 -16.22
CA CYS A 645 -9.61 38.02 -15.25
C CYS A 645 -9.02 38.49 -13.93
N ARG A 646 -9.31 37.78 -12.85
CA ARG A 646 -8.72 37.99 -11.52
C ARG A 646 -7.96 36.76 -11.04
N ARG A 647 -7.03 36.94 -10.09
CA ARG A 647 -6.47 35.85 -9.28
C ARG A 647 -7.24 35.72 -7.98
N LYS A 648 -7.56 34.49 -7.58
CA LYS A 648 -8.28 34.16 -6.35
C LYS A 648 -7.51 33.16 -5.50
N LEU A 649 -7.74 33.21 -4.19
CA LEU A 649 -7.20 32.30 -3.18
C LEU A 649 -5.67 32.37 -3.02
N LEU A 650 -5.18 31.74 -1.96
CA LEU A 650 -3.78 31.40 -1.75
C LEU A 650 -3.22 30.56 -2.92
N ALA A 651 -4.06 29.75 -3.57
CA ALA A 651 -3.71 28.97 -4.76
C ALA A 651 -3.58 29.81 -6.05
N GLN A 652 -3.98 31.09 -6.05
CA GLN A 652 -3.75 32.07 -7.13
C GLN A 652 -4.42 31.74 -8.47
N LEU A 653 -5.56 31.07 -8.41
CA LEU A 653 -6.35 30.62 -9.55
C LEU A 653 -6.86 31.79 -10.39
N CYS A 654 -6.71 31.70 -11.71
CA CYS A 654 -7.29 32.66 -12.64
C CYS A 654 -8.79 32.39 -12.86
N GLU A 655 -9.61 33.42 -12.70
CA GLU A 655 -11.06 33.37 -12.96
C GLU A 655 -11.44 34.39 -14.03
N VAL A 656 -12.19 33.95 -15.06
CA VAL A 656 -12.74 34.83 -16.10
C VAL A 656 -13.90 35.63 -15.53
N CYS A 657 -13.80 36.95 -15.56
CA CYS A 657 -14.84 37.81 -15.01
C CYS A 657 -16.05 37.91 -15.97
N THR A 658 -17.24 37.67 -15.41
CA THR A 658 -18.52 37.76 -16.14
C THR A 658 -19.12 39.17 -16.12
N VAL A 659 -18.64 40.03 -15.24
CA VAL A 659 -19.00 41.45 -15.08
C VAL A 659 -17.75 42.27 -14.79
N GLU A 660 -17.85 43.59 -14.94
CA GLU A 660 -16.77 44.52 -14.59
C GLU A 660 -16.62 44.66 -13.07
N ALA A 661 -15.40 44.51 -12.57
CA ALA A 661 -15.03 44.72 -11.16
C ALA A 661 -13.57 45.19 -11.06
N SER A 662 -13.20 45.82 -9.94
CA SER A 662 -11.89 46.47 -9.76
C SER A 662 -10.71 45.49 -9.68
N ASP A 663 -10.96 44.24 -9.33
CA ASP A 663 -10.00 43.13 -9.27
C ASP A 663 -9.89 42.36 -10.61
N CYS A 664 -10.76 42.65 -11.57
CA CYS A 664 -10.77 42.02 -12.89
C CYS A 664 -9.85 42.75 -13.88
N ILE A 665 -8.65 42.22 -14.04
CA ILE A 665 -7.60 42.83 -14.85
C ILE A 665 -7.79 42.45 -16.33
N LYS A 666 -8.14 43.44 -17.15
CA LYS A 666 -8.17 43.35 -18.61
C LYS A 666 -6.76 43.42 -19.18
N ARG A 667 -6.52 42.76 -20.33
CA ARG A 667 -5.31 43.02 -21.12
C ARG A 667 -5.31 44.50 -21.57
N PRO A 668 -4.25 45.29 -21.31
CA PRO A 668 -4.19 46.68 -21.76
C PRO A 668 -4.28 46.80 -23.29
N ALA A 669 -4.87 47.89 -23.76
CA ALA A 669 -4.87 48.24 -25.18
C ALA A 669 -3.43 48.46 -25.66
N GLY A 670 -3.06 47.89 -26.81
CA GLY A 670 -1.70 47.94 -27.35
C GLY A 670 -0.75 46.86 -26.83
N THR A 671 -1.10 46.12 -25.76
CA THR A 671 -0.36 44.90 -25.40
C THR A 671 -0.66 43.79 -26.42
N PRO A 672 0.37 43.07 -26.94
CA PRO A 672 0.16 41.92 -27.83
C PRO A 672 -0.83 40.90 -27.24
N SER A 673 -1.64 40.30 -28.10
CA SER A 673 -2.51 39.20 -27.67
C SER A 673 -1.69 37.98 -27.27
N PHE A 674 -2.28 37.12 -26.43
CA PHE A 674 -1.75 35.79 -26.21
C PHE A 674 -1.51 35.09 -27.58
N PRO A 675 -0.33 34.52 -27.82
CA PRO A 675 0.01 33.95 -29.12
C PRO A 675 -0.82 32.69 -29.41
N ALA A 676 -1.05 32.43 -30.70
CA ALA A 676 -1.51 31.10 -31.10
C ALA A 676 -0.37 30.10 -30.86
N LEU A 677 -0.65 29.02 -30.13
CA LEU A 677 0.32 27.97 -29.82
C LEU A 677 0.02 26.73 -30.66
N GLU A 678 1.06 26.12 -31.23
CA GLU A 678 0.92 24.82 -31.88
C GLU A 678 0.72 23.71 -30.83
N LYS A 679 -0.29 22.86 -31.05
CA LYS A 679 -0.55 21.67 -30.20
C LYS A 679 0.42 20.55 -30.56
N ALA A 680 0.79 19.75 -29.55
CA ALA A 680 1.59 18.55 -29.79
C ALA A 680 0.83 17.56 -30.71
N THR A 681 1.58 16.90 -31.61
CA THR A 681 1.01 15.97 -32.60
C THR A 681 0.49 14.69 -31.95
N ARG A 682 -0.50 14.07 -32.58
CA ARG A 682 -1.10 12.79 -32.16
C ARG A 682 -0.69 11.70 -33.15
N SER A 683 -0.20 10.57 -32.66
CA SER A 683 0.23 9.46 -33.53
C SER A 683 -0.98 8.70 -34.08
N SER A 684 -1.12 8.65 -35.40
CA SER A 684 -2.22 7.96 -36.07
C SER A 684 -1.96 6.44 -36.16
N SER A 685 -2.28 5.70 -35.11
CA SER A 685 -2.29 4.23 -35.10
C SER A 685 -3.65 3.69 -34.68
N GLY A 686 -4.51 3.41 -35.66
CA GLY A 686 -5.88 2.91 -35.43
C GLY A 686 -6.86 3.40 -36.49
N GLY A 687 -6.77 2.84 -37.70
CA GLY A 687 -7.65 3.25 -38.81
C GLY A 687 -9.08 2.75 -38.64
N SER A 688 -10.01 3.68 -38.42
CA SER A 688 -11.32 3.63 -39.10
C SER A 688 -11.88 5.03 -39.25
N SER A 689 -12.22 5.37 -40.49
CA SER A 689 -12.76 6.65 -40.91
C SER A 689 -14.13 6.91 -40.30
N GLY A 690 -14.27 8.01 -39.56
CA GLY A 690 -15.56 8.53 -39.08
C GLY A 690 -15.51 10.05 -39.06
N SER A 691 -16.21 10.70 -39.98
CA SER A 691 -16.24 12.16 -40.06
C SER A 691 -17.04 12.79 -38.92
N SER A 692 -16.73 14.05 -38.65
CA SER A 692 -17.37 14.98 -37.72
C SER A 692 -18.88 14.80 -37.47
N THR A 693 -19.30 14.96 -36.22
CA THR A 693 -20.07 16.15 -35.77
C THR A 693 -20.20 16.18 -34.24
N ALA A 694 -20.43 17.37 -33.69
CA ALA A 694 -20.68 17.58 -32.27
C ALA A 694 -22.19 17.64 -31.99
N SER A 695 -22.60 17.06 -30.87
CA SER A 695 -23.82 17.43 -30.13
C SER A 695 -23.76 16.81 -28.75
N GLY A 696 -23.96 17.61 -27.70
CA GLY A 696 -24.08 17.12 -26.34
C GLY A 696 -25.55 16.93 -25.95
N SER A 697 -25.77 16.07 -24.96
CA SER A 697 -26.91 16.14 -24.04
C SER A 697 -26.65 15.23 -22.84
N ASP A 698 -27.08 15.66 -21.67
CA ASP A 698 -26.88 14.99 -20.39
C ASP A 698 -27.60 13.64 -20.29
N GLN A 699 -27.16 12.80 -19.35
CA GLN A 699 -28.07 12.38 -18.29
C GLN A 699 -27.32 11.96 -17.01
N ASN A 700 -27.79 12.49 -15.88
CA ASN A 700 -27.50 11.94 -14.57
C ASN A 700 -28.15 10.55 -14.45
N ASP A 701 -27.57 9.67 -13.64
CA ASP A 701 -28.35 9.14 -12.53
C ASP A 701 -27.47 8.66 -11.37
N ALA A 702 -28.01 8.75 -10.16
CA ALA A 702 -27.36 8.41 -8.90
C ALA A 702 -28.01 7.15 -8.27
N ALA A 703 -27.52 6.75 -7.09
CA ALA A 703 -28.06 5.68 -6.24
C ALA A 703 -27.91 4.25 -6.80
N GLN A 704 -27.79 3.19 -5.98
CA GLN A 704 -27.66 3.07 -4.52
C GLN A 704 -26.99 1.72 -4.20
N SER A 705 -26.30 1.61 -3.06
CA SER A 705 -25.94 0.33 -2.46
C SER A 705 -26.23 0.37 -0.96
N MET A 706 -26.99 -0.60 -0.48
CA MET A 706 -27.36 -0.93 0.92
C MET A 706 -28.01 -2.34 0.87
N ALA A 707 -27.93 -3.25 1.85
CA ALA A 707 -27.11 -3.40 3.06
C ALA A 707 -27.03 -4.94 3.33
N HIS A 708 -26.58 -5.53 4.45
CA HIS A 708 -26.17 -5.09 5.79
C HIS A 708 -25.20 -6.16 6.38
N VAL A 709 -24.65 -5.92 7.59
CA VAL A 709 -24.01 -6.95 8.43
C VAL A 709 -24.79 -7.04 9.76
N GLY A 710 -24.92 -8.26 10.32
CA GLY A 710 -25.46 -8.51 11.66
C GLY A 710 -24.39 -9.07 12.61
N VAL A 711 -24.33 -8.52 13.83
CA VAL A 711 -23.25 -8.69 14.84
C VAL A 711 -23.72 -9.48 16.07
N LEU A 712 -22.78 -10.11 16.81
CA LEU A 712 -22.60 -10.20 18.30
C LEU A 712 -21.51 -11.30 18.57
N LEU A 713 -20.52 -11.28 19.50
CA LEU A 713 -20.32 -10.84 20.92
C LEU A 713 -21.12 -11.69 21.95
N LEU A 714 -20.60 -12.18 23.09
CA LEU A 714 -19.53 -11.79 24.06
C LEU A 714 -18.68 -13.03 24.55
N VAL A 715 -17.39 -12.96 24.99
CA VAL A 715 -16.76 -12.59 26.31
C VAL A 715 -17.20 -13.53 27.49
N ALA A 716 -16.38 -14.10 28.42
CA ALA A 716 -15.12 -13.66 29.08
C ALA A 716 -14.23 -14.75 29.78
N LEU A 717 -12.96 -14.38 30.06
CA LEU A 717 -12.11 -14.63 31.28
C LEU A 717 -11.86 -16.04 31.90
N ALA A 718 -10.57 -16.41 32.03
CA ALA A 718 -9.85 -16.58 33.34
C ALA A 718 -8.35 -16.94 33.16
N LEU A 719 -7.53 -16.71 34.21
CA LEU A 719 -6.07 -16.93 34.28
C LEU A 719 -5.64 -18.35 34.72
N CYS A 720 -4.33 -18.60 34.67
CA CYS A 720 -3.56 -19.81 35.07
C CYS A 720 -3.53 -20.98 34.08
N ALA A 721 -2.50 -20.96 33.21
CA ALA A 721 -1.82 -22.14 32.66
C ALA A 721 -0.36 -21.77 32.34
#